data_AF-A0A0K1EI71-F1
#
_entry.id   AF-A0A0K1EI71-F1
#
_cell.length_a   1.000
_cell.length_b   1.000
_cell.length_c   1.000
_cell.angle_alpha   90.00
_cell.angle_beta   90.00
_cell.angle_gamma   90.00
#
_symmetry.space_group_name_H-M   'P 1'
#
loop_
_entity.id
_entity.type
_entity.pdbx_description
1 polymer ?
#
loop_
_entity_poly.entity_id
_entity_poly.type
_entity_poly.pdbx_seq_one_letter_code
_entity_poly.pdbx_strand_id
1 'polypeptide(L)'
;MRRSSTLSFALLSLLSLGACASGARPEATSPRPGGSSSITAGATSELGAQRGNTVAALTCPQVELAQGDARRPGLELLLGGQPREAVNHFSDLVRARPADPAAGALRDASEAALEARRASAVQRAEAVKPVQLVRLPLTRSSGSIGASGSKVTLTRESEKRNVITDTADWLQSNQLISRTLRGSESMPAHVGSTFRGQRLSEVFVSPDHDIALYRGTSDFLVVSAPGKTPRVYDVSAAVASVPSVRFGVDFAQLVGRTLLVQLAYNGYAKDAGGRTGYVVAFDAETGRLSWSSEPLTGNLGNFHVAGGSIVAGYGFTAEPDFLHVLDLNTGEITQKIPLKSGPTWILSQGNRLMVRTYDTDYVFRVEGTLPPAPPAELAAAVDAGTKVPPGAAAACWGRATVAALDRGDAPALAEAVQGLGQAGVEPAVVRALDVARARLDARARGDGLLDLTATPPVVLPAPPWTSAAPAPRPLPPGKAPTLVRLRSVTADPVREVETSGDPNEEDWYPRPFATRDAPPAEPPRDVPHSYGGEALRAVLRSGESRVLLYGGRYVVPVKATKVQGVFDLDAFRHPPTVNPQTKEFAVQNVTYAQAEGSVLHVCNGGGSYAREVGGKKGFLSAIEMPTGKLLWRSEPLLCNANFVSVGDYLVTGYGFTDEPDFLFLIRKADGKVMQRVKLDSAAHLIRRLPDGRLLVEAYGHAYLFEVKL
;
A
#
# COMPACT_ATOMS: atom_id res chain seq x y z
N MET A 1 3.89 -49.54 25.69
CA MET A 1 5.20 -49.92 26.25
C MET A 1 6.21 -48.88 25.79
N ARG A 2 6.56 -47.90 26.65
CA ARG A 2 7.85 -47.77 27.38
C ARG A 2 9.04 -47.64 26.40
N ARG A 3 9.86 -46.57 26.35
CA ARG A 3 10.32 -45.55 27.33
C ARG A 3 10.72 -44.29 26.50
N SER A 4 10.36 -43.05 26.80
CA SER A 4 10.76 -42.15 27.91
C SER A 4 12.27 -42.03 28.15
N SER A 5 12.81 -40.85 27.85
CA SER A 5 14.04 -40.30 28.44
C SER A 5 13.93 -38.78 28.49
N THR A 6 13.45 -38.30 29.65
CA THR A 6 13.77 -37.01 30.24
C THR A 6 15.24 -37.03 30.69
N LEU A 7 15.98 -35.92 30.57
CA LEU A 7 16.77 -35.36 31.68
C LEU A 7 17.33 -33.97 31.38
N SER A 8 17.32 -33.16 32.44
CA SER A 8 17.70 -31.76 32.61
C SER A 8 19.21 -31.49 32.65
N PHE A 9 19.62 -30.25 32.34
CA PHE A 9 20.81 -29.56 32.89
C PHE A 9 20.49 -28.05 32.87
N ALA A 10 20.13 -27.41 33.98
CA ALA A 10 20.96 -26.91 35.09
C ALA A 10 21.72 -25.61 34.78
N LEU A 11 21.25 -24.52 35.42
CA LEU A 11 21.95 -23.26 35.65
C LEU A 11 23.29 -23.50 36.34
N LEU A 12 24.34 -22.78 35.92
CA LEU A 12 25.41 -22.35 36.83
C LEU A 12 25.85 -20.93 36.48
N SER A 13 25.61 -20.03 37.42
CA SER A 13 26.14 -18.68 37.54
C SER A 13 27.54 -18.72 38.16
N LEU A 14 28.44 -17.86 37.69
CA LEU A 14 29.65 -17.48 38.42
C LEU A 14 29.92 -15.98 38.26
N LEU A 15 29.98 -15.33 39.41
CA LEU A 15 30.37 -13.95 39.64
C LEU A 15 31.87 -13.75 39.43
N SER A 16 32.26 -12.55 38.98
CA SER A 16 33.47 -11.89 39.44
C SER A 16 33.19 -10.41 39.65
N LEU A 17 33.17 -10.02 40.93
CA LEU A 17 33.23 -8.64 41.44
C LEU A 17 34.68 -8.14 41.40
N GLY A 18 34.84 -6.85 41.10
CA GLY A 18 36.10 -6.12 41.24
C GLY A 18 35.88 -4.62 41.02
N ALA A 19 35.45 -3.92 42.08
CA ALA A 19 35.53 -2.46 42.22
C ALA A 19 37.01 -2.05 42.43
N CYS A 20 37.51 -0.83 42.22
CA CYS A 20 37.01 0.49 42.63
C CYS A 20 37.94 1.61 42.07
N ALA A 21 37.36 2.81 41.97
CA ALA A 21 37.96 4.12 42.30
C ALA A 21 38.68 4.98 41.22
N SER A 22 38.02 6.14 40.99
CA SER A 22 38.53 7.53 41.04
C SER A 22 39.57 8.02 40.02
N GLY A 23 39.19 9.08 39.29
CA GLY A 23 40.11 9.98 38.61
C GLY A 23 39.37 11.15 37.98
N ALA A 24 39.60 12.35 38.49
CA ALA A 24 38.90 13.59 38.21
C ALA A 24 39.40 14.32 36.94
N ARG A 25 38.62 15.34 36.54
CA ARG A 25 38.81 16.39 35.51
C ARG A 25 40.26 16.90 35.29
N PRO A 26 40.49 17.59 34.16
CA PRO A 26 40.53 19.06 34.26
C PRO A 26 39.78 19.84 33.19
N GLU A 27 39.39 21.05 33.59
CA GLU A 27 38.82 22.16 32.83
C GLU A 27 39.83 22.83 31.89
N ALA A 28 39.32 23.52 30.85
CA ALA A 28 39.93 24.70 30.23
C ALA A 28 38.80 25.52 29.55
N THR A 29 38.25 26.54 30.22
CA THR A 29 38.58 27.98 30.13
C THR A 29 38.00 28.71 28.91
N SER A 30 36.89 29.42 29.14
CA SER A 30 36.45 30.58 28.35
C SER A 30 36.97 31.86 29.01
N PRO A 31 37.37 32.89 28.24
CA PRO A 31 37.50 34.24 28.77
C PRO A 31 36.34 35.14 28.29
N ARG A 32 35.64 35.73 29.27
CA ARG A 32 35.07 37.09 29.18
C ARG A 32 35.68 37.91 30.32
N PRO A 33 35.95 39.19 30.07
CA PRO A 33 35.32 40.25 30.86
C PRO A 33 34.76 41.32 29.91
N GLY A 34 33.72 42.09 30.20
CA GLY A 34 33.29 42.68 31.46
C GLY A 34 33.10 44.17 31.18
N GLY A 35 31.92 44.71 31.46
CA GLY A 35 31.59 46.10 31.17
C GLY A 35 30.15 46.43 31.56
N SER A 36 29.90 46.47 32.87
CA SER A 36 28.68 46.99 33.48
C SER A 36 28.68 48.51 33.46
N SER A 37 27.53 49.14 33.20
CA SER A 37 27.11 50.38 33.86
C SER A 37 25.60 50.55 33.70
N SER A 38 25.01 51.13 34.72
CA SER A 38 23.63 50.98 35.17
C SER A 38 22.93 52.33 35.30
N ILE A 39 21.57 52.31 35.29
CA ILE A 39 20.62 53.31 35.84
C ILE A 39 20.53 54.60 34.98
N THR A 40 19.37 55.12 34.53
CA THR A 40 18.20 55.59 35.28
C THR A 40 17.02 55.93 34.34
N ALA A 41 15.83 56.03 34.92
CA ALA A 41 14.52 56.22 34.33
C ALA A 41 14.24 57.57 33.63
N GLY A 42 13.21 57.55 32.76
CA GLY A 42 12.26 58.64 32.60
C GLY A 42 12.26 59.34 31.24
N ALA A 43 11.27 59.04 30.39
CA ALA A 43 10.40 60.02 29.71
C ALA A 43 9.49 59.32 28.70
N THR A 44 8.20 59.49 28.91
CA THR A 44 7.10 59.20 27.99
C THR A 44 7.23 59.96 26.67
N SER A 45 7.04 59.28 25.54
CA SER A 45 6.38 59.88 24.39
C SER A 45 5.65 58.81 23.58
N GLU A 46 4.33 58.97 23.54
CA GLU A 46 3.44 58.36 22.56
C GLU A 46 3.95 58.63 21.13
N LEU A 47 3.90 57.61 20.28
CA LEU A 47 3.49 57.71 18.88
C LEU A 47 3.36 56.28 18.33
N GLY A 48 2.11 55.82 18.33
CA GLY A 48 1.72 54.59 17.67
C GLY A 48 1.87 54.70 16.15
N ALA A 49 2.41 53.65 15.55
CA ALA A 49 2.06 53.19 14.22
C ALA A 49 2.55 51.75 14.08
N GLN A 50 1.68 50.80 14.42
CA GLN A 50 1.82 49.44 13.91
C GLN A 50 1.77 49.53 12.37
N ARG A 51 2.92 49.33 11.72
CA ARG A 51 2.96 49.02 10.29
C ARG A 51 2.41 47.60 10.13
N GLY A 52 1.08 47.50 9.97
CA GLY A 52 0.47 46.33 9.37
C GLY A 52 0.97 46.23 7.93
N ASN A 53 1.73 45.18 7.62
CA ASN A 53 2.01 44.80 6.23
C ASN A 53 0.70 44.34 5.59
N THR A 54 -0.06 45.27 5.00
CA THR A 54 -1.14 44.94 4.07
C THR A 54 -0.51 44.43 2.77
N VAL A 55 -0.46 43.11 2.62
CA VAL A 55 -0.14 42.47 1.32
C VAL A 55 -1.19 42.92 0.32
N ALA A 56 -0.78 43.55 -0.78
CA ALA A 56 -1.71 43.96 -1.84
C ALA A 56 -2.50 42.75 -2.36
N ALA A 57 -3.81 42.93 -2.56
CA ALA A 57 -4.67 41.88 -3.10
C ALA A 57 -4.29 41.62 -4.57
N LEU A 58 -3.99 40.37 -4.91
CA LEU A 58 -3.68 39.97 -6.28
C LEU A 58 -4.96 39.88 -7.11
N THR A 59 -4.89 40.31 -8.38
CA THR A 59 -5.99 40.17 -9.34
C THR A 59 -5.75 38.95 -10.22
N CYS A 60 -6.68 38.00 -10.22
CA CYS A 60 -6.52 36.79 -11.02
C CYS A 60 -6.50 37.10 -12.53
N PRO A 61 -5.55 36.53 -13.30
CA PRO A 61 -5.35 36.85 -14.73
C PRO A 61 -6.45 36.39 -15.70
N GLN A 62 -7.64 35.98 -15.22
CA GLN A 62 -8.78 35.52 -16.01
C GLN A 62 -8.42 34.50 -17.10
N VAL A 63 -7.74 33.41 -16.67
CA VAL A 63 -7.37 32.32 -17.58
C VAL A 63 -8.52 31.34 -17.71
N GLU A 64 -8.91 31.01 -18.95
CA GLU A 64 -9.88 29.96 -19.24
C GLU A 64 -9.18 28.69 -19.70
N LEU A 65 -9.59 27.54 -19.14
CA LEU A 65 -9.13 26.23 -19.63
C LEU A 65 -9.91 25.87 -20.89
N ALA A 66 -9.26 25.17 -21.82
CA ALA A 66 -9.92 24.68 -23.03
C ALA A 66 -11.21 23.91 -22.70
N GLN A 67 -12.22 24.06 -23.55
CA GLN A 67 -13.47 23.30 -23.41
C GLN A 67 -13.16 21.80 -23.47
N GLY A 68 -13.62 21.04 -22.47
CA GLY A 68 -13.31 19.61 -22.36
C GLY A 68 -11.95 19.28 -21.73
N ASP A 69 -11.26 20.24 -21.11
CA ASP A 69 -10.05 19.96 -20.34
C ASP A 69 -10.35 18.93 -19.24
N ALA A 70 -9.75 17.75 -19.36
CA ALA A 70 -9.98 16.61 -18.48
C ALA A 70 -9.58 16.88 -17.02
N ARG A 71 -8.76 17.91 -16.75
CA ARG A 71 -8.31 18.30 -15.40
C ARG A 71 -9.35 19.13 -14.65
N ARG A 72 -10.33 19.71 -15.35
CA ARG A 72 -11.35 20.60 -14.76
C ARG A 72 -12.17 19.93 -13.65
N PRO A 73 -12.73 18.71 -13.82
CA PRO A 73 -13.49 18.07 -12.75
C PRO A 73 -12.64 17.81 -11.50
N GLY A 74 -11.39 17.35 -11.67
CA GLY A 74 -10.47 17.14 -10.56
C GLY A 74 -10.14 18.44 -9.81
N LEU A 75 -9.97 19.55 -10.53
CA LEU A 75 -9.72 20.85 -9.93
C LEU A 75 -10.92 21.34 -9.11
N GLU A 76 -12.14 21.16 -9.63
CA GLU A 76 -13.38 21.47 -8.92
C GLU A 76 -13.54 20.62 -7.65
N LEU A 77 -13.18 19.33 -7.72
CA LEU A 77 -13.17 18.43 -6.55
C LEU A 77 -12.17 18.91 -5.49
N LEU A 78 -10.93 19.20 -5.89
CA LEU A 78 -9.87 19.64 -4.98
C LEU A 78 -10.25 20.95 -4.28
N LEU A 79 -10.64 21.96 -5.05
CA LEU A 79 -10.97 23.29 -4.52
C LEU A 79 -12.33 23.31 -3.80
N GLY A 80 -13.25 22.40 -4.16
CA GLY A 80 -14.52 22.18 -3.46
C GLY A 80 -14.39 21.32 -2.20
N GLY A 81 -13.17 21.04 -1.75
CA GLY A 81 -12.91 20.32 -0.51
C GLY A 81 -13.24 18.82 -0.55
N GLN A 82 -13.07 18.18 -1.72
CA GLN A 82 -13.23 16.75 -1.94
C GLN A 82 -11.89 16.14 -2.40
N PRO A 83 -10.85 16.16 -1.55
CA PRO A 83 -9.50 15.79 -1.96
C PRO A 83 -9.36 14.31 -2.29
N ARG A 84 -10.17 13.41 -1.73
CA ARG A 84 -10.12 11.98 -2.05
C ARG A 84 -10.55 11.71 -3.49
N GLU A 85 -11.68 12.30 -3.87
CA GLU A 85 -12.23 12.24 -5.23
C GLU A 85 -11.26 12.90 -6.22
N ALA A 86 -10.64 14.01 -5.83
CA ALA A 86 -9.60 14.66 -6.62
C ALA A 86 -8.35 13.77 -6.79
N VAL A 87 -7.87 13.11 -5.74
CA VAL A 87 -6.77 12.13 -5.83
C VAL A 87 -7.11 11.02 -6.82
N ASN A 88 -8.32 10.44 -6.73
CA ASN A 88 -8.74 9.38 -7.65
C ASN A 88 -8.75 9.90 -9.10
N HIS A 89 -9.38 11.05 -9.34
CA HIS A 89 -9.47 11.67 -10.67
C HIS A 89 -8.10 11.98 -11.27
N PHE A 90 -7.23 12.65 -10.51
CA PHE A 90 -5.89 12.97 -10.99
C PHE A 90 -4.99 11.74 -11.10
N SER A 91 -5.18 10.71 -10.29
CA SER A 91 -4.48 9.43 -10.45
C SER A 91 -4.87 8.74 -11.75
N ASP A 92 -6.14 8.76 -12.13
CA ASP A 92 -6.60 8.26 -13.43
C ASP A 92 -6.01 9.05 -14.58
N LEU A 93 -5.99 10.39 -14.47
CA LEU A 93 -5.36 11.24 -15.47
C LEU A 93 -3.86 11.02 -15.60
N VAL A 94 -3.12 10.93 -14.49
CA VAL A 94 -1.67 10.68 -14.51
C VAL A 94 -1.37 9.29 -15.10
N ARG A 95 -2.22 8.28 -14.86
CA ARG A 95 -2.07 6.97 -15.49
C ARG A 95 -2.32 7.03 -17.00
N ALA A 96 -3.29 7.82 -17.44
CA ALA A 96 -3.62 7.99 -18.86
C ALA A 96 -2.64 8.93 -19.60
N ARG A 97 -2.06 9.90 -18.90
CA ARG A 97 -1.19 10.97 -19.42
C ARG A 97 -0.02 11.19 -18.45
N PRO A 98 0.94 10.26 -18.37
CA PRO A 98 2.04 10.32 -17.39
C PRO A 98 3.00 11.50 -17.57
N ALA A 99 2.98 12.14 -18.75
CA ALA A 99 3.74 13.35 -19.05
C ALA A 99 2.97 14.66 -18.79
N ASP A 100 1.75 14.62 -18.24
CA ASP A 100 0.98 15.83 -17.89
C ASP A 100 1.48 16.40 -16.55
N PRO A 101 2.27 17.49 -16.56
CA PRO A 101 2.88 18.03 -15.34
C PRO A 101 1.81 18.61 -14.40
N ALA A 102 0.71 19.14 -14.94
CA ALA A 102 -0.36 19.72 -14.16
C ALA A 102 -1.15 18.64 -13.43
N ALA A 103 -1.47 17.53 -14.10
CA ALA A 103 -2.15 16.40 -13.46
C ALA A 103 -1.31 15.81 -12.31
N GLY A 104 0.01 15.68 -12.50
CA GLY A 104 0.93 15.21 -11.46
C GLY A 104 0.97 16.14 -10.24
N ALA A 105 1.17 17.45 -10.46
CA ALA A 105 1.21 18.43 -9.38
C ALA A 105 -0.13 18.54 -8.62
N LEU A 106 -1.26 18.46 -9.34
CA LEU A 106 -2.59 18.51 -8.73
C LEU A 106 -2.95 17.22 -7.98
N ARG A 107 -2.46 16.05 -8.43
CA ARG A 107 -2.53 14.81 -7.65
C ARG A 107 -1.78 14.96 -6.33
N ASP A 108 -0.51 15.39 -6.37
CA ASP A 108 0.32 15.58 -5.18
C ASP A 108 -0.33 16.60 -4.21
N ALA A 109 -0.91 17.68 -4.75
CA ALA A 109 -1.64 18.67 -3.95
C ALA A 109 -2.93 18.12 -3.33
N SER A 110 -3.63 17.24 -4.06
CA SER A 110 -4.83 16.54 -3.55
C SER A 110 -4.48 15.54 -2.46
N GLU A 111 -3.36 14.81 -2.59
CA GLU A 111 -2.84 13.91 -1.56
C GLU A 111 -2.43 14.70 -0.31
N ALA A 112 -1.77 15.85 -0.46
CA ALA A 112 -1.40 16.71 0.66
C ALA A 112 -2.63 17.23 1.43
N ALA A 113 -3.69 17.61 0.73
CA ALA A 113 -4.96 18.00 1.35
C ALA A 113 -5.64 16.81 2.06
N LEU A 114 -5.65 15.63 1.43
CA LEU A 114 -6.20 14.43 2.02
C LEU A 114 -5.47 14.07 3.32
N GLU A 115 -4.14 14.10 3.31
CA GLU A 115 -3.32 13.77 4.48
C GLU A 115 -3.46 14.82 5.59
N ALA A 116 -3.54 16.11 5.25
CA ALA A 116 -3.81 17.16 6.23
C ALA A 116 -5.14 16.95 6.96
N ARG A 117 -6.20 16.57 6.22
CA ARG A 117 -7.51 16.24 6.81
C ARG A 117 -7.46 15.01 7.71
N ARG A 118 -6.73 13.98 7.30
CA ARG A 118 -6.52 12.77 8.10
C ARG A 118 -5.77 13.11 9.39
N ALA A 119 -4.71 13.91 9.30
CA ALA A 119 -3.96 14.38 10.47
C ALA A 119 -4.85 15.18 11.43
N SER A 120 -5.69 16.10 10.92
CA SER A 120 -6.67 16.80 11.76
C SER A 120 -7.71 15.86 12.39
N ALA A 121 -8.15 14.82 11.66
CA ALA A 121 -9.07 13.83 12.20
C ALA A 121 -8.43 13.01 13.34
N VAL A 122 -7.16 12.62 13.19
CA VAL A 122 -6.39 11.95 14.25
C VAL A 122 -6.25 12.85 15.47
N GLN A 123 -5.87 14.11 15.30
CA GLN A 123 -5.75 15.06 16.42
C GLN A 123 -7.05 15.20 17.20
N ARG A 124 -8.20 15.30 16.50
CA ARG A 124 -9.53 15.32 17.14
C ARG A 124 -9.81 14.03 17.91
N ALA A 125 -9.47 12.87 17.35
CA ALA A 125 -9.65 11.60 18.03
C ALA A 125 -8.71 11.46 19.24
N GLU A 126 -7.49 11.99 19.18
CA GLU A 126 -6.52 11.92 20.28
C GLU A 126 -6.97 12.73 21.50
N ALA A 127 -7.69 13.84 21.27
CA ALA A 127 -8.32 14.65 22.31
C ALA A 127 -9.48 13.94 23.03
N VAL A 128 -10.01 12.84 22.48
CA VAL A 128 -11.10 12.07 23.09
C VAL A 128 -10.52 11.03 24.06
N LYS A 129 -11.06 11.00 25.28
CA LYS A 129 -10.72 9.94 26.25
C LYS A 129 -11.30 8.61 25.77
N PRO A 130 -10.49 7.54 25.63
CA PRO A 130 -11.00 6.24 25.22
C PRO A 130 -11.95 5.64 26.25
N VAL A 131 -13.05 5.06 25.75
CA VAL A 131 -13.93 4.18 26.49
C VAL A 131 -13.30 2.79 26.54
N GLN A 132 -13.14 2.24 27.75
CA GLN A 132 -12.49 0.94 27.95
C GLN A 132 -13.53 -0.18 27.80
N LEU A 133 -13.36 -1.05 26.81
CA LEU A 133 -14.25 -2.22 26.67
C LEU A 133 -13.82 -3.33 27.63
N VAL A 134 -14.80 -3.93 28.29
CA VAL A 134 -14.56 -5.01 29.26
C VAL A 134 -14.19 -6.34 28.59
N ARG A 135 -13.56 -7.24 29.35
CA ARG A 135 -13.35 -8.63 28.92
C ARG A 135 -14.69 -9.35 28.73
N LEU A 136 -14.72 -10.28 27.78
CA LEU A 136 -15.86 -11.15 27.59
C LEU A 136 -15.90 -12.25 28.65
N PRO A 137 -17.10 -12.65 29.12
CA PRO A 137 -17.27 -13.79 30.03
C PRO A 137 -17.00 -15.15 29.35
N LEU A 138 -16.81 -15.18 28.02
CA LEU A 138 -16.60 -16.39 27.20
C LEU A 138 -17.74 -17.41 27.23
N THR A 139 -18.89 -16.98 27.74
CA THR A 139 -20.19 -17.64 27.64
C THR A 139 -21.20 -16.61 27.13
N ARG A 140 -22.39 -17.06 26.73
CA ARG A 140 -23.49 -16.14 26.44
C ARG A 140 -23.78 -15.29 27.69
N SER A 141 -23.94 -13.99 27.46
CA SER A 141 -24.39 -13.03 28.48
C SER A 141 -25.71 -12.44 28.02
N SER A 142 -26.75 -12.62 28.82
CA SER A 142 -28.07 -12.07 28.55
C SER A 142 -28.20 -10.67 29.14
N GLY A 143 -28.58 -9.71 28.31
CA GLY A 143 -28.98 -8.37 28.70
C GLY A 143 -29.86 -7.76 27.62
N SER A 144 -30.17 -6.47 27.76
CA SER A 144 -31.04 -5.74 26.84
C SER A 144 -30.42 -4.38 26.58
N ILE A 145 -30.35 -3.96 25.31
CA ILE A 145 -29.88 -2.62 24.93
C ILE A 145 -31.02 -1.61 24.73
N GLY A 146 -32.27 -2.02 24.96
CA GLY A 146 -33.45 -1.19 24.72
C GLY A 146 -33.69 -0.89 23.24
N ALA A 147 -33.13 -1.69 22.32
CA ALA A 147 -33.32 -1.49 20.90
C ALA A 147 -34.75 -1.86 20.49
N SER A 148 -35.37 -1.00 19.69
CA SER A 148 -36.68 -1.22 19.08
C SER A 148 -36.55 -1.37 17.57
N GLY A 149 -37.35 -2.25 16.99
CA GLY A 149 -37.35 -2.49 15.55
C GLY A 149 -37.97 -3.83 15.18
N SER A 150 -38.51 -3.93 13.96
CA SER A 150 -39.03 -5.19 13.45
C SER A 150 -37.89 -6.19 13.30
N LYS A 151 -38.11 -7.41 13.80
CA LYS A 151 -37.21 -8.54 13.57
C LYS A 151 -37.36 -9.05 12.15
N VAL A 152 -36.29 -9.56 11.58
CA VAL A 152 -36.30 -10.13 10.23
C VAL A 152 -36.29 -11.66 10.28
N THR A 153 -36.94 -12.27 9.30
CA THR A 153 -36.84 -13.71 9.01
C THR A 153 -36.28 -13.85 7.60
N LEU A 154 -35.30 -14.74 7.41
CA LEU A 154 -34.67 -14.98 6.12
C LEU A 154 -35.22 -16.26 5.49
N THR A 155 -35.48 -16.19 4.18
CA THR A 155 -35.79 -17.35 3.34
C THR A 155 -34.78 -17.42 2.19
N ARG A 156 -34.10 -18.56 2.02
CA ARG A 156 -33.16 -18.77 0.91
C ARG A 156 -33.92 -18.77 -0.43
N GLU A 157 -33.59 -17.85 -1.31
CA GLU A 157 -34.12 -17.78 -2.68
C GLU A 157 -33.23 -18.50 -3.69
N SER A 158 -31.91 -18.40 -3.53
CA SER A 158 -30.98 -19.10 -4.43
C SER A 158 -29.65 -19.44 -3.76
N GLU A 159 -28.96 -20.38 -4.38
CA GLU A 159 -27.67 -20.93 -3.97
C GLU A 159 -26.90 -21.30 -5.24
N LYS A 160 -25.76 -20.66 -5.49
CA LYS A 160 -24.96 -20.83 -6.72
C LYS A 160 -23.50 -20.95 -6.36
N ARG A 161 -22.79 -21.88 -6.99
CA ARG A 161 -21.33 -22.02 -6.80
C ARG A 161 -20.60 -20.77 -7.28
N ASN A 162 -19.58 -20.33 -6.55
CA ASN A 162 -18.72 -19.21 -6.89
C ASN A 162 -17.23 -19.64 -6.96
N VAL A 163 -16.35 -18.67 -7.22
CA VAL A 163 -14.89 -18.81 -7.07
C VAL A 163 -14.41 -17.78 -6.07
N ILE A 164 -13.71 -18.18 -5.01
CA ILE A 164 -13.27 -17.30 -3.91
C ILE A 164 -12.61 -15.97 -4.36
N THR A 165 -11.89 -15.97 -5.48
CA THR A 165 -11.14 -14.82 -6.01
C THR A 165 -11.94 -13.88 -6.91
N ASP A 166 -13.19 -14.20 -7.29
CA ASP A 166 -14.03 -13.33 -8.12
C ASP A 166 -14.83 -12.29 -7.31
N THR A 167 -14.42 -12.03 -6.06
CA THR A 167 -15.14 -11.15 -5.12
C THR A 167 -15.35 -9.74 -5.68
N ALA A 168 -14.35 -9.15 -6.37
CA ALA A 168 -14.49 -7.82 -6.97
C ALA A 168 -15.54 -7.79 -8.10
N ASP A 169 -15.51 -8.79 -8.98
CA ASP A 169 -16.49 -8.94 -10.06
C ASP A 169 -17.90 -9.18 -9.50
N TRP A 170 -18.01 -10.00 -8.45
CA TRP A 170 -19.27 -10.26 -7.75
C TRP A 170 -19.86 -9.00 -7.10
N LEU A 171 -19.02 -8.19 -6.43
CA LEU A 171 -19.45 -6.91 -5.87
C LEU A 171 -19.96 -5.98 -6.98
N GLN A 172 -19.19 -5.86 -8.07
CA GLN A 172 -19.54 -5.00 -9.20
C GLN A 172 -20.84 -5.44 -9.90
N SER A 173 -20.97 -6.73 -10.23
CA SER A 173 -22.14 -7.26 -10.94
C SER A 173 -23.44 -7.13 -10.15
N ASN A 174 -23.33 -7.13 -8.81
CA ASN A 174 -24.47 -6.97 -7.91
C ASN A 174 -24.62 -5.53 -7.40
N GLN A 175 -23.81 -4.58 -7.86
CA GLN A 175 -23.83 -3.17 -7.40
C GLN A 175 -23.70 -3.07 -5.88
N LEU A 176 -22.87 -3.92 -5.29
CA LEU A 176 -22.61 -3.98 -3.85
C LEU A 176 -21.35 -3.19 -3.52
N ILE A 177 -21.33 -2.62 -2.32
CA ILE A 177 -20.18 -1.88 -1.79
C ILE A 177 -19.57 -2.72 -0.67
N SER A 178 -18.24 -2.90 -0.71
CA SER A 178 -17.51 -3.53 0.39
C SER A 178 -17.72 -2.76 1.68
N ARG A 179 -17.98 -3.49 2.78
CA ARG A 179 -18.09 -2.89 4.11
C ARG A 179 -16.77 -2.87 4.88
N THR A 180 -15.70 -3.42 4.32
CA THR A 180 -14.38 -3.44 4.96
C THR A 180 -13.34 -2.96 3.96
N LEU A 181 -12.58 -1.92 4.34
CA LEU A 181 -11.45 -1.42 3.57
C LEU A 181 -10.15 -1.87 4.22
N ARG A 182 -9.19 -2.35 3.41
CA ARG A 182 -7.89 -2.88 3.90
C ARG A 182 -6.73 -2.26 3.13
N GLY A 183 -5.59 -2.06 3.81
CA GLY A 183 -4.33 -1.66 3.16
C GLY A 183 -4.33 -0.24 2.55
N SER A 184 -3.66 -0.07 1.41
CA SER A 184 -3.51 1.22 0.70
C SER A 184 -4.72 1.58 -0.17
N GLU A 185 -5.86 0.91 0.02
CA GLU A 185 -7.14 1.35 -0.55
C GLU A 185 -7.39 2.81 -0.14
N SER A 186 -8.08 3.56 -1.00
CA SER A 186 -8.37 4.99 -0.81
C SER A 186 -9.14 5.20 0.51
N MET A 187 -8.44 5.37 1.64
CA MET A 187 -9.05 5.50 2.96
C MET A 187 -9.84 6.81 3.07
N PRO A 188 -10.95 6.85 3.83
CA PRO A 188 -11.72 8.08 4.05
C PRO A 188 -10.85 9.22 4.60
N ALA A 189 -11.17 10.46 4.23
CA ALA A 189 -10.41 11.65 4.66
C ALA A 189 -10.45 11.91 6.18
N HIS A 190 -11.39 11.27 6.89
CA HIS A 190 -11.58 11.39 8.34
C HIS A 190 -11.02 10.19 9.11
N VAL A 191 -10.19 9.37 8.46
CA VAL A 191 -9.49 8.21 9.04
C VAL A 191 -7.99 8.36 8.84
N GLY A 192 -7.21 8.33 9.93
CA GLY A 192 -5.76 8.39 9.89
C GLY A 192 -5.09 7.06 9.57
N SER A 193 -3.84 7.11 9.11
CA SER A 193 -2.99 5.93 8.91
C SER A 193 -2.43 5.35 10.23
N THR A 194 -2.34 6.19 11.27
CA THR A 194 -1.93 5.81 12.62
C THR A 194 -2.75 6.54 13.68
N PHE A 195 -2.87 5.94 14.87
CA PHE A 195 -3.49 6.56 16.04
C PHE A 195 -2.76 6.10 17.30
N ARG A 196 -2.26 7.04 18.13
CA ARG A 196 -1.50 6.72 19.36
C ARG A 196 -0.37 5.70 19.16
N GLY A 197 0.37 5.86 18.05
CA GLY A 197 1.46 4.97 17.65
C GLY A 197 1.04 3.61 17.08
N GLN A 198 -0.26 3.29 17.07
CA GLN A 198 -0.81 2.06 16.50
C GLN A 198 -1.12 2.25 15.02
N ARG A 199 -0.93 1.20 14.21
CA ARG A 199 -1.15 1.27 12.76
C ARG A 199 -2.59 0.93 12.41
N LEU A 200 -3.15 1.64 11.43
CA LEU A 200 -4.43 1.27 10.84
C LEU A 200 -4.34 -0.14 10.25
N SER A 201 -5.25 -1.01 10.67
CA SER A 201 -5.39 -2.37 10.16
C SER A 201 -6.49 -2.42 9.11
N GLU A 202 -7.69 -1.96 9.46
CA GLU A 202 -8.91 -2.07 8.67
C GLU A 202 -9.86 -0.90 8.97
N VAL A 203 -10.75 -0.59 8.03
CA VAL A 203 -11.88 0.36 8.24
C VAL A 203 -13.19 -0.34 7.95
N PHE A 204 -14.12 -0.32 8.90
CA PHE A 204 -15.47 -0.84 8.74
C PHE A 204 -16.41 0.29 8.33
N VAL A 205 -17.04 0.16 7.17
CA VAL A 205 -17.86 1.18 6.53
C VAL A 205 -19.33 0.94 6.86
N SER A 206 -19.97 1.99 7.34
CA SER A 206 -21.42 2.05 7.57
C SER A 206 -22.03 3.25 6.83
N PRO A 207 -23.37 3.30 6.64
CA PRO A 207 -24.01 4.37 5.87
C PRO A 207 -23.77 5.79 6.40
N ASP A 208 -23.52 5.94 7.70
CA ASP A 208 -23.45 7.22 8.40
C ASP A 208 -22.15 7.44 9.20
N HIS A 209 -21.27 6.44 9.27
CA HIS A 209 -19.97 6.53 9.94
C HIS A 209 -19.01 5.44 9.46
N ASP A 210 -17.72 5.65 9.72
CA ASP A 210 -16.67 4.66 9.55
C ASP A 210 -16.08 4.29 10.92
N ILE A 211 -15.62 3.04 11.07
CA ILE A 211 -14.89 2.57 12.26
C ILE A 211 -13.51 2.10 11.85
N ALA A 212 -12.48 2.84 12.24
CA ALA A 212 -11.09 2.48 12.00
C ALA A 212 -10.54 1.62 13.13
N LEU A 213 -10.00 0.44 12.79
CA LEU A 213 -9.31 -0.46 13.71
C LEU A 213 -7.80 -0.19 13.64
N TYR A 214 -7.22 0.27 14.75
CA TYR A 214 -5.77 0.43 14.90
C TYR A 214 -5.21 -0.65 15.81
N ARG A 215 -4.12 -1.31 15.39
CA ARG A 215 -3.53 -2.44 16.11
C ARG A 215 -2.04 -2.24 16.40
N GLY A 216 -1.60 -2.82 17.51
CA GLY A 216 -0.19 -2.95 17.89
C GLY A 216 -0.07 -3.37 19.36
N THR A 217 0.53 -2.54 20.22
CA THR A 217 0.61 -2.82 21.67
C THR A 217 -0.76 -2.76 22.35
N SER A 218 -1.64 -1.92 21.83
CA SER A 218 -3.05 -1.78 22.22
C SER A 218 -3.88 -1.76 20.96
N ASP A 219 -5.12 -2.26 21.03
CA ASP A 219 -6.05 -2.23 19.90
C ASP A 219 -7.11 -1.16 20.18
N PHE A 220 -7.35 -0.27 19.21
CA PHE A 220 -8.34 0.81 19.30
C PHE A 220 -9.34 0.72 18.16
N LEU A 221 -10.61 1.00 18.47
CA LEU A 221 -11.64 1.34 17.48
C LEU A 221 -11.89 2.84 17.55
N VAL A 222 -11.76 3.55 16.43
CA VAL A 222 -12.11 4.96 16.31
C VAL A 222 -13.32 5.08 15.39
N VAL A 223 -14.45 5.47 15.95
CA VAL A 223 -15.67 5.76 15.21
C VAL A 223 -15.65 7.22 14.80
N SER A 224 -15.71 7.47 13.51
CA SER A 224 -15.65 8.83 12.95
C SER A 224 -16.62 9.00 11.79
N ALA A 225 -17.08 10.23 11.60
CA ALA A 225 -17.90 10.62 10.47
C ALA A 225 -17.64 12.10 10.13
N PRO A 226 -17.83 12.53 8.87
CA PRO A 226 -17.69 13.94 8.49
C PRO A 226 -18.57 14.86 9.33
N GLY A 227 -18.00 15.93 9.89
CA GLY A 227 -18.72 16.91 10.71
C GLY A 227 -19.21 16.38 12.07
N LYS A 228 -18.75 15.20 12.51
CA LYS A 228 -19.09 14.61 13.81
C LYS A 228 -17.87 14.50 14.73
N THR A 229 -18.11 14.58 16.02
CA THR A 229 -17.08 14.33 17.04
C THR A 229 -16.79 12.82 17.09
N PRO A 230 -15.52 12.39 16.98
CA PRO A 230 -15.20 10.97 17.00
C PRO A 230 -15.44 10.34 18.38
N ARG A 231 -15.61 9.02 18.41
CA ARG A 231 -15.57 8.22 19.65
C ARG A 231 -14.43 7.22 19.57
N VAL A 232 -13.74 7.02 20.68
CA VAL A 232 -12.57 6.13 20.75
C VAL A 232 -12.85 5.04 21.78
N TYR A 233 -12.59 3.79 21.39
CA TYR A 233 -12.73 2.63 22.25
C TYR A 233 -11.38 1.91 22.33
N ASP A 234 -10.94 1.62 23.54
CA ASP A 234 -9.84 0.70 23.79
C ASP A 234 -10.42 -0.70 23.90
N VAL A 235 -10.07 -1.56 22.93
CA VAL A 235 -10.62 -2.92 22.83
C VAL A 235 -9.63 -3.97 23.33
N SER A 236 -8.51 -3.54 23.91
CA SER A 236 -7.38 -4.42 24.29
C SER A 236 -7.80 -5.53 25.25
N ALA A 237 -8.65 -5.22 26.23
CA ALA A 237 -9.15 -6.23 27.17
C ALA A 237 -10.14 -7.20 26.51
N ALA A 238 -11.04 -6.71 25.65
CA ALA A 238 -12.00 -7.55 24.93
C ALA A 238 -11.28 -8.56 24.01
N VAL A 239 -10.25 -8.14 23.28
CA VAL A 239 -9.49 -9.04 22.38
C VAL A 239 -8.58 -10.02 23.15
N ALA A 240 -8.24 -9.72 24.41
CA ALA A 240 -7.45 -10.58 25.30
C ALA A 240 -8.33 -11.35 26.31
N SER A 241 -9.59 -11.63 25.96
CA SER A 241 -10.52 -12.33 26.86
C SER A 241 -10.11 -13.78 27.14
N VAL A 242 -9.45 -14.44 26.19
CA VAL A 242 -8.86 -15.77 26.39
C VAL A 242 -7.36 -15.62 26.68
N PRO A 243 -6.82 -16.19 27.77
CA PRO A 243 -5.39 -16.02 28.09
C PRO A 243 -4.41 -16.58 27.05
N SER A 244 -4.79 -17.65 26.36
CA SER A 244 -3.91 -18.38 25.42
C SER A 244 -4.03 -17.93 23.97
N VAL A 245 -5.06 -17.16 23.62
CA VAL A 245 -5.30 -16.71 22.24
C VAL A 245 -5.83 -15.28 22.23
N ARG A 246 -5.42 -14.50 21.22
CA ARG A 246 -5.92 -13.14 21.01
C ARG A 246 -7.00 -13.16 19.93
N PHE A 247 -8.16 -12.56 20.20
CA PHE A 247 -9.18 -12.35 19.18
C PHE A 247 -8.76 -11.25 18.21
N GLY A 248 -9.14 -11.40 16.95
CA GLY A 248 -9.31 -10.31 15.99
C GLY A 248 -10.65 -9.62 16.20
N VAL A 249 -10.72 -8.36 15.78
CA VAL A 249 -11.98 -7.68 15.50
C VAL A 249 -12.22 -7.85 14.01
N ASP A 250 -13.19 -8.68 13.63
CA ASP A 250 -13.48 -8.93 12.21
C ASP A 250 -14.37 -7.83 11.62
N PHE A 251 -15.28 -7.30 12.44
CA PHE A 251 -16.18 -6.23 12.07
C PHE A 251 -16.70 -5.48 13.29
N ALA A 252 -17.06 -4.22 13.12
CA ALA A 252 -17.76 -3.44 14.13
C ALA A 252 -18.71 -2.43 13.49
N GLN A 253 -19.77 -2.06 14.21
CA GLN A 253 -20.72 -1.02 13.81
C GLN A 253 -21.30 -0.33 15.05
N LEU A 254 -21.41 1.01 15.01
CA LEU A 254 -22.15 1.77 16.02
C LEU A 254 -23.62 1.87 15.59
N VAL A 255 -24.53 1.42 16.46
CA VAL A 255 -25.98 1.40 16.22
C VAL A 255 -26.67 2.11 17.38
N GLY A 256 -27.19 3.31 17.14
CA GLY A 256 -27.63 4.20 18.22
C GLY A 256 -26.49 4.43 19.22
N ARG A 257 -26.73 4.01 20.47
CA ARG A 257 -25.77 4.07 21.59
C ARG A 257 -25.07 2.74 21.88
N THR A 258 -25.13 1.79 20.95
CA THR A 258 -24.54 0.46 21.12
C THR A 258 -23.43 0.23 20.11
N LEU A 259 -22.23 -0.11 20.60
CA LEU A 259 -21.15 -0.58 19.77
C LEU A 259 -21.27 -2.10 19.62
N LEU A 260 -21.60 -2.56 18.41
CA LEU A 260 -21.58 -3.97 18.05
C LEU A 260 -20.19 -4.34 17.56
N VAL A 261 -19.64 -5.45 18.05
CA VAL A 261 -18.31 -5.95 17.67
C VAL A 261 -18.38 -7.45 17.39
N GLN A 262 -17.79 -7.88 16.29
CA GLN A 262 -17.53 -9.29 15.99
C GLN A 262 -16.10 -9.64 16.39
N LEU A 263 -15.95 -10.62 17.27
CA LEU A 263 -14.67 -11.03 17.86
C LEU A 263 -14.41 -12.51 17.61
N ALA A 264 -13.34 -12.83 16.89
CA ALA A 264 -12.97 -14.21 16.60
C ALA A 264 -11.46 -14.46 16.66
N TYR A 265 -11.09 -15.66 17.07
CA TYR A 265 -9.74 -16.18 16.93
C TYR A 265 -9.45 -16.58 15.48
N ASN A 266 -8.35 -16.07 14.93
CA ASN A 266 -7.87 -16.46 13.61
C ASN A 266 -7.08 -17.78 13.69
N GLY A 267 -7.83 -18.89 13.75
CA GLY A 267 -7.31 -20.24 13.86
C GLY A 267 -8.44 -21.24 14.09
N TYR A 268 -8.12 -22.50 14.39
CA TYR A 268 -9.14 -23.52 14.63
C TYR A 268 -9.87 -23.26 15.94
N ALA A 269 -11.20 -23.47 15.99
CA ALA A 269 -11.96 -23.20 17.21
C ALA A 269 -11.51 -24.08 18.38
N LYS A 270 -11.06 -25.31 18.10
CA LYS A 270 -10.49 -26.23 19.09
C LYS A 270 -9.31 -25.62 19.86
N ASP A 271 -8.50 -24.76 19.24
CA ASP A 271 -7.33 -24.13 19.85
C ASP A 271 -7.74 -23.04 20.85
N ALA A 272 -8.95 -22.48 20.69
CA ALA A 272 -9.62 -21.62 21.67
C ALA A 272 -10.55 -22.41 22.63
N GLY A 273 -10.58 -23.75 22.54
CA GLY A 273 -11.50 -24.60 23.30
C GLY A 273 -12.97 -24.37 22.94
N GLY A 274 -13.27 -24.08 21.67
CA GLY A 274 -14.61 -23.75 21.17
C GLY A 274 -15.10 -22.34 21.54
N ARG A 275 -14.28 -21.53 22.24
CA ARG A 275 -14.65 -20.20 22.74
C ARG A 275 -14.16 -19.10 21.79
N THR A 276 -14.73 -19.05 20.60
CA THR A 276 -14.41 -18.05 19.57
C THR A 276 -15.66 -17.68 18.78
N GLY A 277 -15.61 -16.61 18.00
CA GLY A 277 -16.64 -16.25 17.03
C GLY A 277 -17.89 -15.64 17.67
N TYR A 278 -17.71 -14.57 18.44
CA TYR A 278 -18.80 -13.89 19.15
C TYR A 278 -19.27 -12.66 18.39
N VAL A 279 -20.57 -12.39 18.45
CA VAL A 279 -21.13 -11.05 18.24
C VAL A 279 -21.47 -10.49 19.62
N VAL A 280 -21.01 -9.28 19.91
CA VAL A 280 -21.17 -8.66 21.22
C VAL A 280 -21.67 -7.23 21.11
N ALA A 281 -22.47 -6.81 22.08
CA ALA A 281 -22.96 -5.45 22.22
C ALA A 281 -22.37 -4.79 23.47
N PHE A 282 -21.71 -3.66 23.27
CA PHE A 282 -21.26 -2.80 24.36
C PHE A 282 -22.07 -1.51 24.39
N ASP A 283 -22.37 -1.02 25.59
CA ASP A 283 -22.81 0.36 25.77
C ASP A 283 -21.69 1.31 25.32
N ALA A 284 -21.99 2.16 24.35
CA ALA A 284 -21.00 2.99 23.67
C ALA A 284 -20.48 4.15 24.53
N GLU A 285 -21.12 4.48 25.65
CA GLU A 285 -20.66 5.51 26.59
C GLU A 285 -19.73 4.95 27.66
N THR A 286 -20.08 3.78 28.19
CA THR A 286 -19.45 3.22 29.39
C THR A 286 -18.51 2.06 29.08
N GLY A 287 -18.61 1.44 27.89
CA GLY A 287 -17.83 0.27 27.51
C GLY A 287 -18.26 -1.01 28.21
N ARG A 288 -19.37 -0.98 28.96
CA ARG A 288 -19.94 -2.14 29.64
C ARG A 288 -20.55 -3.10 28.61
N LEU A 289 -20.33 -4.39 28.83
CA LEU A 289 -20.99 -5.44 28.05
C LEU A 289 -22.50 -5.41 28.35
N SER A 290 -23.31 -5.28 27.31
CA SER A 290 -24.77 -5.37 27.38
C SER A 290 -25.22 -6.80 27.16
N TRP A 291 -24.76 -7.44 26.09
CA TRP A 291 -24.98 -8.86 25.82
C TRP A 291 -23.84 -9.44 24.96
N SER A 292 -23.69 -10.76 25.00
CA SER A 292 -22.82 -11.52 24.08
C SER A 292 -23.57 -12.72 23.53
N SER A 293 -23.37 -13.05 22.26
CA SER A 293 -23.93 -14.26 21.65
C SER A 293 -23.35 -15.53 22.26
N GLU A 294 -23.91 -16.68 21.89
CA GLU A 294 -23.21 -17.97 22.01
C GLU A 294 -21.89 -17.94 21.19
N PRO A 295 -20.89 -18.78 21.52
CA PRO A 295 -19.72 -18.94 20.66
C PRO A 295 -20.11 -19.52 19.28
N LEU A 296 -19.21 -19.39 18.31
CA LEU A 296 -19.37 -19.87 16.94
C LEU A 296 -20.58 -19.25 16.22
N THR A 297 -20.81 -17.96 16.45
CA THR A 297 -21.90 -17.18 15.85
C THR A 297 -21.45 -16.25 14.72
N GLY A 298 -20.24 -15.66 14.81
CA GLY A 298 -19.68 -14.76 13.79
C GLY A 298 -18.15 -14.74 13.76
N ASN A 299 -17.50 -15.04 12.62
CA ASN A 299 -16.02 -15.06 12.53
C ASN A 299 -15.40 -14.67 11.19
N LEU A 300 -16.19 -14.34 10.17
CA LEU A 300 -15.67 -14.08 8.84
C LEU A 300 -16.40 -12.90 8.21
N GLY A 301 -15.63 -11.96 7.67
CA GLY A 301 -16.17 -10.80 6.97
C GLY A 301 -16.91 -9.84 7.89
N ASN A 302 -18.19 -9.60 7.58
CA ASN A 302 -19.03 -8.61 8.24
C ASN A 302 -20.36 -9.20 8.71
N PHE A 303 -21.03 -8.51 9.64
CA PHE A 303 -22.46 -8.70 9.90
C PHE A 303 -23.30 -7.59 9.23
N HIS A 304 -24.61 -7.83 9.12
CA HIS A 304 -25.58 -6.85 8.64
C HIS A 304 -26.62 -6.57 9.71
N VAL A 305 -26.89 -5.28 9.99
CA VAL A 305 -27.93 -4.87 10.94
C VAL A 305 -29.15 -4.43 10.17
N ALA A 306 -30.30 -5.04 10.47
CA ALA A 306 -31.56 -4.79 9.80
C ALA A 306 -32.67 -4.59 10.83
N GLY A 307 -33.03 -3.32 11.10
CA GLY A 307 -34.00 -2.96 12.12
C GLY A 307 -33.65 -3.55 13.49
N GLY A 308 -34.52 -4.45 13.99
CA GLY A 308 -34.35 -5.12 15.28
C GLY A 308 -33.50 -6.40 15.24
N SER A 309 -32.77 -6.65 14.15
CA SER A 309 -31.99 -7.89 13.96
C SER A 309 -30.56 -7.67 13.49
N ILE A 310 -29.69 -8.64 13.81
CA ILE A 310 -28.33 -8.75 13.29
C ILE A 310 -28.23 -10.06 12.51
N VAL A 311 -27.74 -10.01 11.28
CA VAL A 311 -27.42 -11.19 10.48
C VAL A 311 -25.91 -11.35 10.47
N ALA A 312 -25.43 -12.42 11.10
CA ALA A 312 -24.02 -12.76 11.24
C ALA A 312 -23.78 -14.20 10.81
N GLY A 313 -22.54 -14.57 10.53
CA GLY A 313 -22.25 -15.89 10.00
C GLY A 313 -20.97 -16.47 10.58
N TYR A 314 -21.03 -17.75 10.90
CA TYR A 314 -19.88 -18.50 11.37
C TYR A 314 -19.56 -19.64 10.42
N GLY A 315 -18.28 -19.86 10.18
CA GLY A 315 -17.82 -21.03 9.45
C GLY A 315 -16.31 -21.14 9.40
N PHE A 316 -15.79 -22.36 9.40
CA PHE A 316 -14.37 -22.66 9.29
C PHE A 316 -14.14 -24.12 8.91
N THR A 317 -12.89 -24.60 8.90
CA THR A 317 -12.53 -25.89 8.28
C THR A 317 -13.21 -27.13 8.89
N ALA A 318 -13.53 -27.14 10.20
CA ALA A 318 -14.01 -28.35 10.90
C ALA A 318 -15.42 -28.21 11.51
N GLU A 319 -15.81 -26.99 11.83
CA GLU A 319 -17.10 -26.66 12.42
C GLU A 319 -18.16 -26.49 11.33
N PRO A 320 -19.44 -26.85 11.57
CA PRO A 320 -20.46 -26.66 10.56
C PRO A 320 -20.74 -25.16 10.33
N ASP A 321 -20.93 -24.79 9.07
CA ASP A 321 -21.14 -23.40 8.66
C ASP A 321 -22.61 -22.99 8.76
N PHE A 322 -22.86 -21.81 9.34
CA PHE A 322 -24.20 -21.29 9.55
C PHE A 322 -24.29 -19.79 9.31
N LEU A 323 -25.44 -19.37 8.79
CA LEU A 323 -25.95 -18.02 8.90
C LEU A 323 -26.88 -17.94 10.12
N HIS A 324 -26.66 -16.94 10.97
CA HIS A 324 -27.44 -16.68 12.17
C HIS A 324 -28.19 -15.36 12.03
N VAL A 325 -29.47 -15.36 12.44
CA VAL A 325 -30.22 -14.13 12.70
C VAL A 325 -30.34 -13.99 14.20
N LEU A 326 -29.89 -12.86 14.73
CA LEU A 326 -29.92 -12.52 16.14
C LEU A 326 -30.92 -11.39 16.36
N ASP A 327 -31.55 -11.39 17.53
CA ASP A 327 -32.24 -10.25 18.10
C ASP A 327 -31.20 -9.17 18.48
N LEU A 328 -31.33 -7.95 17.93
CA LEU A 328 -30.42 -6.84 18.23
C LEU A 328 -30.48 -6.43 19.70
N ASN A 329 -31.65 -6.51 20.32
CA ASN A 329 -31.85 -6.11 21.69
C ASN A 329 -31.18 -7.07 22.69
N THR A 330 -31.20 -8.38 22.43
CA THR A 330 -30.79 -9.41 23.41
C THR A 330 -29.62 -10.30 22.98
N GLY A 331 -29.23 -10.29 21.71
CA GLY A 331 -28.25 -11.20 21.14
C GLY A 331 -28.72 -12.66 21.00
N GLU A 332 -30.01 -12.93 21.22
CA GLU A 332 -30.59 -14.27 21.06
C GLU A 332 -30.67 -14.67 19.59
N ILE A 333 -30.26 -15.89 19.25
CA ILE A 333 -30.37 -16.43 17.89
C ILE A 333 -31.83 -16.81 17.64
N THR A 334 -32.51 -16.08 16.74
CA THR A 334 -33.90 -16.33 16.33
C THR A 334 -34.00 -17.23 15.10
N GLN A 335 -32.93 -17.32 14.30
CA GLN A 335 -32.86 -18.22 13.15
C GLN A 335 -31.44 -18.74 12.94
N LYS A 336 -31.31 -20.02 12.59
CA LYS A 336 -30.05 -20.68 12.25
C LYS A 336 -30.20 -21.44 10.94
N ILE A 337 -29.42 -21.05 9.93
CA ILE A 337 -29.54 -21.57 8.55
C ILE A 337 -28.22 -22.22 8.15
N PRO A 338 -28.20 -23.51 7.75
CA PRO A 338 -26.98 -24.17 7.31
C PRO A 338 -26.47 -23.60 5.99
N LEU A 339 -25.14 -23.45 5.89
CA LEU A 339 -24.42 -23.07 4.68
C LEU A 339 -23.48 -24.21 4.26
N LYS A 340 -23.01 -24.18 3.01
CA LYS A 340 -22.01 -25.13 2.48
C LYS A 340 -20.58 -24.83 2.90
N SER A 341 -20.28 -23.56 3.14
CA SER A 341 -18.96 -23.09 3.56
C SER A 341 -19.10 -21.76 4.31
N GLY A 342 -18.03 -21.35 5.00
CA GLY A 342 -18.05 -20.16 5.86
C GLY A 342 -18.37 -18.85 5.10
N PRO A 343 -19.27 -18.01 5.62
CA PRO A 343 -19.67 -16.75 4.97
C PRO A 343 -18.63 -15.65 5.17
N THR A 344 -18.24 -14.99 4.08
CA THR A 344 -17.26 -13.90 4.08
C THR A 344 -17.86 -12.52 3.77
N TRP A 345 -19.05 -12.46 3.18
CA TRP A 345 -19.76 -11.19 2.95
C TRP A 345 -21.24 -11.35 3.20
N ILE A 346 -21.83 -10.40 3.95
CA ILE A 346 -23.27 -10.33 4.22
C ILE A 346 -23.73 -8.90 3.88
N LEU A 347 -24.24 -8.71 2.67
CA LEU A 347 -24.51 -7.37 2.11
C LEU A 347 -25.97 -7.25 1.69
N SER A 348 -26.55 -6.04 1.78
CA SER A 348 -27.91 -5.78 1.32
C SER A 348 -27.96 -5.29 -0.12
N GLN A 349 -28.97 -5.75 -0.86
CA GLN A 349 -29.31 -5.26 -2.19
C GLN A 349 -30.84 -5.08 -2.26
N GLY A 350 -31.31 -3.85 -2.10
CA GLY A 350 -32.73 -3.56 -1.97
C GLY A 350 -33.34 -4.36 -0.80
N ASN A 351 -34.27 -5.26 -1.10
CA ASN A 351 -34.95 -6.09 -0.11
C ASN A 351 -34.34 -7.50 0.10
N ARG A 352 -33.12 -7.71 -0.39
CA ARG A 352 -32.42 -9.00 -0.34
C ARG A 352 -31.12 -8.89 0.43
N LEU A 353 -30.72 -10.00 1.04
CA LEU A 353 -29.36 -10.18 1.55
C LEU A 353 -28.58 -11.09 0.59
N MET A 354 -27.49 -10.55 0.09
CA MET A 354 -26.46 -11.22 -0.69
C MET A 354 -25.44 -11.78 0.30
N VAL A 355 -25.35 -13.11 0.40
CA VAL A 355 -24.40 -13.78 1.29
C VAL A 355 -23.41 -14.56 0.45
N ARG A 356 -22.14 -14.22 0.56
CA ARG A 356 -21.06 -14.92 -0.15
C ARG A 356 -20.25 -15.75 0.83
N THR A 357 -19.98 -16.99 0.44
CA THR A 357 -19.13 -17.94 1.18
C THR A 357 -17.91 -18.29 0.33
N TYR A 358 -17.00 -19.13 0.85
CA TYR A 358 -15.78 -19.53 0.14
C TYR A 358 -16.01 -20.15 -1.24
N ASP A 359 -17.13 -20.84 -1.43
CA ASP A 359 -17.42 -21.56 -2.68
C ASP A 359 -18.85 -21.39 -3.20
N THR A 360 -19.69 -20.62 -2.50
CA THR A 360 -21.13 -20.50 -2.81
C THR A 360 -21.66 -19.09 -2.52
N ASP A 361 -22.37 -18.51 -3.48
CA ASP A 361 -23.20 -17.32 -3.33
C ASP A 361 -24.64 -17.70 -3.01
N TYR A 362 -25.22 -17.05 -2.01
CA TYR A 362 -26.60 -17.20 -1.57
C TYR A 362 -27.35 -15.88 -1.72
N VAL A 363 -28.63 -16.00 -2.03
CA VAL A 363 -29.58 -14.90 -1.98
C VAL A 363 -30.65 -15.24 -0.97
N PHE A 364 -30.85 -14.38 0.01
CA PHE A 364 -31.90 -14.48 1.00
C PHE A 364 -32.92 -13.36 0.80
N ARG A 365 -34.20 -13.74 0.76
CA ARG A 365 -35.31 -12.80 0.89
C ARG A 365 -35.58 -12.55 2.36
N VAL A 366 -35.85 -11.29 2.68
CA VAL A 366 -36.37 -10.89 3.97
C VAL A 366 -37.90 -10.86 3.91
N GLU A 367 -38.56 -11.45 4.90
CA GLU A 367 -40.01 -11.32 5.03
C GLU A 367 -40.38 -9.86 5.32
N GLY A 368 -41.19 -9.25 4.45
CA GLY A 368 -41.49 -7.81 4.49
C GLY A 368 -40.41 -6.96 3.83
N THR A 369 -40.21 -5.74 4.33
CA THR A 369 -39.17 -4.81 3.85
C THR A 369 -37.97 -4.87 4.79
N LEU A 370 -36.76 -5.01 4.24
CA LEU A 370 -35.48 -4.98 4.95
C LEU A 370 -35.31 -3.59 5.58
N PRO A 371 -35.46 -3.47 6.91
CA PRO A 371 -35.35 -2.18 7.57
C PRO A 371 -33.88 -1.73 7.64
N PRO A 372 -33.60 -0.41 7.55
CA PRO A 372 -32.24 0.08 7.74
C PRO A 372 -31.78 -0.15 9.19
N ALA A 373 -30.46 -0.15 9.39
CA ALA A 373 -29.89 -0.12 10.74
C ALA A 373 -30.28 1.19 11.45
N PRO A 374 -30.54 1.16 12.77
CA PRO A 374 -30.65 2.40 13.53
C PRO A 374 -29.38 3.26 13.38
N PRO A 375 -29.50 4.58 13.15
CA PRO A 375 -28.35 5.44 12.91
C PRO A 375 -27.47 5.55 14.15
N ALA A 376 -26.18 5.79 13.94
CA ALA A 376 -25.22 6.02 15.01
C ALA A 376 -25.48 7.35 15.74
N GLU A 377 -25.48 7.33 17.07
CA GLU A 377 -25.56 8.56 17.87
C GLU A 377 -24.17 9.20 18.01
N LEU A 378 -23.82 10.03 17.02
CA LEU A 378 -22.62 10.86 17.04
C LEU A 378 -22.97 12.36 17.16
N ALA A 379 -22.33 13.01 18.14
CA ALA A 379 -22.47 14.44 18.36
C ALA A 379 -21.93 15.26 17.17
N ALA A 380 -22.57 16.38 16.85
CA ALA A 380 -22.04 17.31 15.85
C ALA A 380 -20.70 17.91 16.32
N ALA A 381 -19.76 18.05 15.40
CA ALA A 381 -18.55 18.82 15.63
C ALA A 381 -18.85 20.32 15.46
N VAL A 382 -18.21 21.17 16.27
CA VAL A 382 -18.39 22.64 16.21
C VAL A 382 -17.89 23.22 14.88
N ASP A 383 -16.95 22.55 14.22
CA ASP A 383 -16.39 22.93 12.91
C ASP A 383 -16.68 21.85 11.86
N ALA A 384 -17.92 21.80 11.37
CA ALA A 384 -18.27 20.94 10.24
C ALA A 384 -18.02 21.67 8.92
N GLY A 385 -16.85 21.44 8.31
CA GLY A 385 -16.56 21.87 6.94
C GLY A 385 -17.55 21.23 5.96
N THR A 386 -18.57 21.99 5.59
CA THR A 386 -19.55 21.62 4.57
C THR A 386 -18.92 21.67 3.18
N LYS A 387 -19.53 20.96 2.23
CA LYS A 387 -19.22 21.08 0.80
C LYS A 387 -19.58 22.50 0.37
N VAL A 388 -18.58 23.38 0.31
CA VAL A 388 -18.73 24.73 -0.21
C VAL A 388 -18.21 24.71 -1.65
N PRO A 389 -18.98 25.17 -2.65
CA PRO A 389 -18.46 25.37 -3.99
C PRO A 389 -17.19 26.22 -3.93
N PRO A 390 -16.16 25.93 -4.74
CA PRO A 390 -14.96 26.76 -4.73
C PRO A 390 -15.36 28.21 -5.00
N GLY A 391 -14.93 29.14 -4.14
CA GLY A 391 -15.17 30.55 -4.35
C GLY A 391 -14.64 30.97 -5.73
N ALA A 392 -15.28 31.94 -6.40
CA ALA A 392 -14.91 32.37 -7.75
C ALA A 392 -13.42 32.70 -7.89
N ALA A 393 -12.82 33.28 -6.84
CA ALA A 393 -11.39 33.56 -6.77
C ALA A 393 -10.53 32.28 -6.77
N ALA A 394 -10.86 31.28 -5.94
CA ALA A 394 -10.13 30.01 -5.89
C ALA A 394 -10.22 29.27 -7.23
N ALA A 395 -11.41 29.25 -7.85
CA ALA A 395 -11.60 28.64 -9.16
C ALA A 395 -10.75 29.33 -10.24
N CYS A 396 -10.68 30.66 -10.23
CA CYS A 396 -9.86 31.43 -11.17
C CYS A 396 -8.35 31.12 -10.99
N TRP A 397 -7.86 31.20 -9.75
CA TRP A 397 -6.47 30.89 -9.45
C TRP A 397 -6.10 29.44 -9.74
N GLY A 398 -7.01 28.50 -9.54
CA GLY A 398 -6.82 27.10 -9.94
C GLY A 398 -6.60 26.92 -11.44
N ARG A 399 -7.34 27.66 -12.28
CA ARG A 399 -7.12 27.67 -13.75
C ARG A 399 -5.77 28.31 -14.10
N ALA A 400 -5.40 29.39 -13.41
CA ALA A 400 -4.09 30.02 -13.59
C ALA A 400 -2.93 29.06 -13.21
N THR A 401 -3.09 28.26 -12.15
CA THR A 401 -2.15 27.19 -11.75
C THR A 401 -1.96 26.16 -12.85
N VAL A 402 -3.05 25.62 -13.43
CA VAL A 402 -2.96 24.66 -14.54
C VAL A 402 -2.22 25.28 -15.73
N ALA A 403 -2.58 26.50 -16.11
CA ALA A 403 -1.95 27.17 -17.25
C ALA A 403 -0.46 27.49 -17.02
N ALA A 404 -0.06 27.82 -15.79
CA ALA A 404 1.33 28.04 -15.44
C ALA A 404 2.14 26.73 -15.49
N LEU A 405 1.57 25.63 -14.98
CA LEU A 405 2.18 24.29 -15.04
C LEU A 405 2.35 23.81 -16.49
N ASP A 406 1.34 24.02 -17.34
CA ASP A 406 1.39 23.68 -18.77
C ASP A 406 2.50 24.42 -19.52
N ARG A 407 2.75 25.68 -19.15
CA ARG A 407 3.83 26.49 -19.73
C ARG A 407 5.19 26.26 -19.08
N GLY A 408 5.27 25.53 -17.96
CA GLY A 408 6.49 25.45 -17.15
C GLY A 408 6.92 26.81 -16.58
N ASP A 409 5.98 27.70 -16.34
CA ASP A 409 6.18 29.11 -15.98
C ASP A 409 6.20 29.27 -14.45
N ALA A 410 7.38 29.18 -13.84
CA ALA A 410 7.53 29.23 -12.39
C ALA A 410 7.10 30.57 -11.75
N PRO A 411 7.40 31.75 -12.33
CA PRO A 411 6.88 33.02 -11.83
C PRO A 411 5.34 33.10 -11.86
N ALA A 412 4.69 32.69 -12.95
CA ALA A 412 3.23 32.67 -13.01
C ALA A 412 2.63 31.65 -12.03
N LEU A 413 3.30 30.52 -11.81
CA LEU A 413 2.88 29.55 -10.80
C LEU A 413 3.01 30.12 -9.39
N ALA A 414 4.06 30.89 -9.09
CA ALA A 414 4.23 31.57 -7.80
C ALA A 414 3.06 32.51 -7.50
N GLU A 415 2.69 33.35 -8.47
CA GLU A 415 1.56 34.27 -8.36
C GLU A 415 0.24 33.49 -8.16
N ALA A 416 0.02 32.43 -8.93
CA ALA A 416 -1.17 31.59 -8.81
C ALA A 416 -1.26 30.89 -7.44
N VAL A 417 -0.14 30.37 -6.92
CA VAL A 417 -0.07 29.74 -5.58
C VAL A 417 -0.35 30.76 -4.48
N GLN A 418 0.20 31.97 -4.58
CA GLN A 418 -0.10 33.06 -3.65
C GLN A 418 -1.58 33.45 -3.70
N GLY A 419 -2.15 33.56 -4.90
CA GLY A 419 -3.56 33.83 -5.14
C GLY A 419 -4.50 32.77 -4.54
N LEU A 420 -4.16 31.48 -4.67
CA LEU A 420 -4.88 30.39 -4.00
C LEU A 420 -4.85 30.54 -2.47
N GLY A 421 -3.70 30.92 -1.90
CA GLY A 421 -3.58 31.21 -0.48
C GLY A 421 -4.46 32.38 -0.01
N GLN A 422 -4.48 33.48 -0.77
CA GLN A 422 -5.37 34.62 -0.51
C GLN A 422 -6.86 34.28 -0.67
N ALA A 423 -7.18 33.32 -1.55
CA ALA A 423 -8.54 32.82 -1.76
C ALA A 423 -9.00 31.79 -0.71
N GLY A 424 -8.19 31.52 0.34
CA GLY A 424 -8.55 30.64 1.44
C GLY A 424 -8.45 29.15 1.12
N VAL A 425 -7.71 28.76 0.08
CA VAL A 425 -7.46 27.35 -0.25
C VAL A 425 -6.61 26.71 0.85
N GLU A 426 -6.87 25.42 1.10
CA GLU A 426 -6.23 24.65 2.17
C GLU A 426 -4.68 24.79 2.14
N PRO A 427 -4.02 25.19 3.25
CA PRO A 427 -2.59 25.48 3.25
C PRO A 427 -1.69 24.32 2.77
N ALA A 428 -2.14 23.07 2.93
CA ALA A 428 -1.43 21.89 2.44
C ALA A 428 -1.37 21.86 0.89
N VAL A 429 -2.45 22.26 0.22
CA VAL A 429 -2.51 22.39 -1.25
C VAL A 429 -1.53 23.46 -1.71
N VAL A 430 -1.56 24.63 -1.07
CA VAL A 430 -0.68 25.77 -1.40
C VAL A 430 0.80 25.35 -1.27
N ARG A 431 1.18 24.70 -0.16
CA ARG A 431 2.56 24.20 0.02
C ARG A 431 2.96 23.16 -1.01
N ALA A 432 2.07 22.22 -1.35
CA ALA A 432 2.36 21.19 -2.35
C ALA A 432 2.59 21.80 -3.75
N LEU A 433 1.79 22.80 -4.14
CA LEU A 433 1.98 23.53 -5.39
C LEU A 433 3.23 24.42 -5.36
N ASP A 434 3.63 24.95 -4.21
CA ASP A 434 4.91 25.65 -4.06
C ASP A 434 6.12 24.73 -4.25
N VAL A 435 6.01 23.46 -3.83
CA VAL A 435 7.02 22.43 -4.17
C VAL A 435 7.07 22.19 -5.68
N ALA A 436 5.93 22.16 -6.37
CA ALA A 436 5.91 22.06 -7.83
C ALA A 436 6.58 23.26 -8.50
N ARG A 437 6.33 24.49 -8.01
CA ARG A 437 7.04 25.70 -8.43
C ARG A 437 8.55 25.59 -8.21
N ALA A 438 8.98 25.18 -7.02
CA ALA A 438 10.40 25.03 -6.72
C ALA A 438 11.11 24.04 -7.66
N ARG A 439 10.41 22.98 -8.11
CA ARG A 439 10.92 22.06 -9.14
C ARG A 439 11.04 22.73 -10.51
N LEU A 440 10.08 23.55 -10.92
CA LEU A 440 10.17 24.34 -12.16
C LEU A 440 11.34 25.34 -12.12
N ASP A 441 11.52 26.03 -10.99
CA ASP A 441 12.64 26.94 -10.77
C ASP A 441 14.00 26.23 -10.82
N ALA A 442 14.11 25.07 -10.17
CA ALA A 442 15.32 24.25 -10.19
C ALA A 442 15.65 23.76 -11.61
N ARG A 443 14.62 23.39 -12.38
CA ARG A 443 14.76 23.05 -13.80
C ARG A 443 15.27 24.24 -14.62
N ALA A 444 14.71 25.43 -14.42
CA ALA A 444 15.12 26.63 -15.14
C ALA A 444 16.59 27.02 -14.86
N ARG A 445 17.10 26.71 -13.66
CA ARG A 445 18.51 26.91 -13.29
C ARG A 445 19.44 25.77 -13.73
N GLY A 446 18.89 24.63 -14.15
CA GLY A 446 19.67 23.45 -14.50
C GLY A 446 20.23 22.69 -13.28
N ASP A 447 19.55 22.74 -12.13
CA ASP A 447 19.98 22.15 -10.84
C ASP A 447 20.00 20.60 -10.82
N GLY A 448 20.07 19.93 -11.98
CA GLY A 448 20.35 18.50 -12.11
C GLY A 448 19.20 17.53 -11.82
N LEU A 449 17.98 18.00 -11.51
CA LEU A 449 16.79 17.15 -11.35
C LEU A 449 16.38 16.50 -12.68
N LEU A 450 16.14 15.19 -12.69
CA LEU A 450 15.62 14.48 -13.85
C LEU A 450 14.15 14.86 -14.10
N ASP A 451 13.86 15.42 -15.27
CA ASP A 451 12.49 15.63 -15.73
C ASP A 451 12.05 14.51 -16.68
N LEU A 452 11.24 13.60 -16.15
CA LEU A 452 10.67 12.50 -16.92
C LEU A 452 9.48 12.93 -17.78
N THR A 453 8.87 14.10 -17.52
CA THR A 453 7.71 14.59 -18.27
C THR A 453 8.11 15.25 -19.60
N ALA A 454 9.36 15.72 -19.71
CA ALA A 454 9.94 16.23 -20.95
C ALA A 454 10.13 15.17 -22.05
N THR A 455 10.12 13.87 -21.70
CA THR A 455 10.28 12.77 -22.65
C THR A 455 8.96 11.99 -22.73
N PRO A 456 8.22 12.05 -23.86
CA PRO A 456 7.01 11.26 -24.02
C PRO A 456 7.29 9.76 -23.83
N PRO A 457 6.40 9.01 -23.15
CA PRO A 457 6.57 7.58 -23.00
C PRO A 457 6.41 6.87 -24.35
N VAL A 458 7.33 5.95 -24.64
CA VAL A 458 7.19 4.98 -25.72
C VAL A 458 6.37 3.81 -25.17
N VAL A 459 5.13 3.67 -25.64
CA VAL A 459 4.25 2.55 -25.28
C VAL A 459 4.62 1.34 -26.12
N LEU A 460 5.13 0.29 -25.46
CA LEU A 460 5.50 -0.93 -26.17
C LEU A 460 4.25 -1.79 -26.42
N PRO A 461 4.08 -2.35 -27.63
CA PRO A 461 2.99 -3.27 -27.90
C PRO A 461 3.17 -4.58 -27.11
N ALA A 462 2.10 -5.37 -27.02
CA ALA A 462 2.18 -6.69 -26.40
C ALA A 462 3.28 -7.53 -27.07
N PRO A 463 4.21 -8.11 -26.30
CA PRO A 463 5.27 -8.93 -26.87
C PRO A 463 4.69 -10.27 -27.34
N PRO A 464 5.41 -10.99 -28.22
CA PRO A 464 5.14 -12.40 -28.42
C PRO A 464 5.34 -13.14 -27.10
N TRP A 465 4.39 -13.98 -26.71
CA TRP A 465 4.46 -14.79 -25.48
C TRP A 465 5.18 -16.11 -25.71
N THR A 466 6.23 -16.04 -26.52
CA THR A 466 7.15 -17.10 -26.96
C THR A 466 8.51 -16.47 -27.23
N SER A 467 9.52 -17.27 -27.57
CA SER A 467 10.71 -16.70 -28.18
C SER A 467 10.38 -15.95 -29.47
N ALA A 468 11.14 -14.89 -29.72
CA ALA A 468 11.12 -14.15 -30.96
C ALA A 468 12.50 -13.55 -31.19
N ALA A 469 13.10 -13.84 -32.35
CA ALA A 469 14.37 -13.26 -32.74
C ALA A 469 14.40 -13.05 -34.26
N PRO A 470 15.16 -12.08 -34.77
CA PRO A 470 15.50 -12.03 -36.18
C PRO A 470 16.22 -13.32 -36.60
N ALA A 471 16.31 -13.55 -37.92
CA ALA A 471 16.99 -14.72 -38.47
C ALA A 471 18.38 -14.90 -37.81
N PRO A 472 18.76 -16.15 -37.47
CA PRO A 472 19.94 -16.40 -36.66
C PRO A 472 21.19 -15.80 -37.29
N ARG A 473 21.86 -14.91 -36.56
CA ARG A 473 23.17 -14.41 -36.97
C ARG A 473 24.21 -15.52 -36.77
N PRO A 474 25.10 -15.76 -37.76
CA PRO A 474 26.20 -16.69 -37.61
C PRO A 474 26.96 -16.41 -36.31
N LEU A 475 27.34 -17.47 -35.59
CA LEU A 475 28.25 -17.31 -34.46
C LEU A 475 29.58 -16.77 -34.98
N PRO A 476 30.25 -15.85 -34.27
CA PRO A 476 31.63 -15.53 -34.56
C PRO A 476 32.45 -16.83 -34.61
N PRO A 477 33.42 -16.97 -35.54
CA PRO A 477 34.29 -18.14 -35.57
C PRO A 477 35.08 -18.24 -34.26
N GLY A 478 34.93 -19.35 -33.54
CA GLY A 478 35.54 -19.55 -32.22
C GLY A 478 34.93 -20.74 -31.46
N LYS A 479 35.53 -21.11 -30.33
CA LYS A 479 34.95 -22.10 -29.42
C LYS A 479 33.69 -21.49 -28.80
N ALA A 480 32.61 -22.28 -28.66
CA ALA A 480 31.41 -21.80 -27.99
C ALA A 480 31.74 -21.44 -26.53
N PRO A 481 31.22 -20.32 -26.00
CA PRO A 481 31.51 -19.92 -24.64
C PRO A 481 30.91 -20.93 -23.65
N THR A 482 31.55 -21.09 -22.50
CA THR A 482 31.09 -22.02 -21.46
C THR A 482 31.12 -21.40 -20.08
N LEU A 483 30.01 -21.54 -19.35
CA LEU A 483 29.91 -21.42 -17.91
C LEU A 483 30.54 -22.64 -17.24
N VAL A 484 31.62 -22.41 -16.49
CA VAL A 484 32.33 -23.42 -15.71
C VAL A 484 32.05 -23.18 -14.24
N ARG A 485 31.46 -24.17 -13.55
CA ARG A 485 31.32 -24.14 -12.09
C ARG A 485 32.69 -24.39 -11.46
N LEU A 486 33.21 -23.40 -10.76
CA LEU A 486 34.47 -23.48 -10.02
C LEU A 486 34.25 -23.97 -8.59
N ARG A 487 33.15 -23.54 -7.97
CA ARG A 487 32.81 -23.85 -6.57
C ARG A 487 31.30 -23.89 -6.36
N SER A 488 30.86 -24.73 -5.44
CA SER A 488 29.52 -24.73 -4.85
C SER A 488 29.65 -24.97 -3.35
N VAL A 489 28.93 -24.19 -2.54
CA VAL A 489 28.90 -24.31 -1.08
C VAL A 489 27.46 -24.15 -0.63
N THR A 490 27.02 -25.01 0.28
CA THR A 490 25.73 -24.84 0.97
C THR A 490 25.71 -23.51 1.72
N ALA A 491 24.57 -22.83 1.69
CA ALA A 491 24.34 -21.54 2.31
C ALA A 491 23.08 -21.60 3.17
N ASP A 492 23.07 -20.86 4.29
CA ASP A 492 21.86 -20.68 5.08
C ASP A 492 20.84 -19.83 4.29
N PRO A 493 19.59 -20.30 4.11
CA PRO A 493 18.55 -19.57 3.41
C PRO A 493 18.12 -18.27 4.09
N VAL A 494 18.48 -18.05 5.36
CA VAL A 494 18.11 -16.88 6.18
C VAL A 494 19.30 -15.95 6.43
N ARG A 495 20.47 -16.18 5.81
CA ARG A 495 21.64 -15.32 6.04
C ARG A 495 21.35 -13.86 5.68
N GLU A 496 21.75 -12.95 6.56
CA GLU A 496 21.89 -11.54 6.18
C GLU A 496 22.87 -11.49 5.00
N VAL A 497 22.40 -10.98 3.87
CA VAL A 497 23.29 -10.70 2.74
C VAL A 497 24.21 -9.59 3.23
N GLU A 498 25.43 -9.92 3.65
CA GLU A 498 26.46 -8.93 3.92
C GLU A 498 26.69 -8.14 2.63
N THR A 499 26.06 -6.97 2.55
CA THR A 499 26.39 -5.89 1.62
C THR A 499 27.69 -5.25 2.09
N SER A 500 28.79 -6.02 2.09
CA SER A 500 30.13 -5.50 2.36
C SER A 500 30.75 -4.91 1.07
N GLY A 501 29.93 -4.28 0.24
CA GLY A 501 30.34 -3.50 -0.93
C GLY A 501 30.34 -2.01 -0.59
N ASP A 502 31.03 -1.21 -1.40
CA ASP A 502 30.81 0.24 -1.38
C ASP A 502 29.31 0.47 -1.66
N PRO A 503 28.54 1.14 -0.78
CA PRO A 503 27.14 1.48 -1.05
C PRO A 503 26.99 2.33 -2.32
N ASN A 504 28.07 2.98 -2.77
CA ASN A 504 28.18 3.63 -4.08
C ASN A 504 28.57 2.70 -5.22
N GLU A 505 28.49 1.37 -5.05
CA GLU A 505 28.65 0.34 -6.10
C GLU A 505 27.43 -0.60 -6.25
N GLU A 506 26.42 -0.50 -5.39
CA GLU A 506 25.26 -1.40 -5.39
C GLU A 506 24.01 -0.83 -6.07
N ASP A 507 23.16 -1.73 -6.59
CA ASP A 507 21.82 -1.39 -7.06
C ASP A 507 20.96 -0.91 -5.90
N TRP A 508 20.26 0.21 -6.09
CA TRP A 508 19.41 0.76 -5.05
C TRP A 508 17.99 0.23 -5.21
N TYR A 509 17.48 -0.38 -4.14
CA TYR A 509 16.08 -0.81 -4.02
C TYR A 509 15.46 -0.13 -2.78
N PRO A 510 14.22 0.39 -2.87
CA PRO A 510 13.46 0.73 -1.68
C PRO A 510 13.32 -0.54 -0.84
N ARG A 511 13.80 -0.50 0.42
CA ARG A 511 13.71 -1.68 1.30
C ARG A 511 12.24 -2.10 1.48
N PRO A 512 11.93 -3.41 1.52
CA PRO A 512 10.60 -3.87 1.88
C PRO A 512 10.20 -3.29 3.24
N PHE A 513 8.94 -2.89 3.38
CA PHE A 513 8.34 -2.41 4.64
C PHE A 513 8.50 -3.37 5.85
N ALA A 514 8.98 -4.59 5.63
CA ALA A 514 9.17 -5.63 6.63
C ALA A 514 10.51 -5.58 7.39
N THR A 515 11.54 -4.84 6.93
CA THR A 515 12.80 -4.72 7.69
C THR A 515 12.67 -3.65 8.76
N ARG A 516 12.74 -4.07 10.03
CA ARG A 516 12.11 -3.38 11.16
C ARG A 516 12.89 -2.22 11.78
N ASP A 517 14.18 -1.97 11.49
CA ASP A 517 14.97 -1.06 12.35
C ASP A 517 15.93 -0.08 11.63
N ALA A 518 15.74 0.26 10.35
CA ALA A 518 16.49 1.35 9.71
C ALA A 518 15.60 2.23 8.82
N PRO A 519 15.77 3.56 8.82
CA PRO A 519 15.10 4.42 7.83
C PRO A 519 15.51 4.00 6.41
N PRO A 520 14.64 4.14 5.40
CA PRO A 520 15.01 3.83 4.02
C PRO A 520 16.25 4.65 3.64
N ALA A 521 17.17 4.06 2.86
CA ALA A 521 18.14 4.89 2.14
C ALA A 521 17.32 5.81 1.23
N GLU A 522 17.37 7.13 1.42
CA GLU A 522 16.67 8.05 0.52
C GLU A 522 17.17 7.81 -0.92
N PRO A 523 16.28 7.78 -1.93
CA PRO A 523 16.73 7.71 -3.30
C PRO A 523 17.63 8.92 -3.62
N PRO A 524 18.48 8.82 -4.65
CA PRO A 524 19.26 9.95 -5.13
C PRO A 524 18.36 11.18 -5.35
N ARG A 525 18.76 12.34 -4.82
CA ARG A 525 17.94 13.57 -4.78
C ARG A 525 17.48 14.07 -6.15
N ASP A 526 18.17 13.65 -7.20
CA ASP A 526 17.89 14.00 -8.59
C ASP A 526 16.85 13.07 -9.26
N VAL A 527 16.45 11.97 -8.60
CA VAL A 527 15.51 10.98 -9.12
C VAL A 527 14.09 11.23 -8.58
N PRO A 528 13.07 11.40 -9.44
CA PRO A 528 11.68 11.48 -8.98
C PRO A 528 11.23 10.23 -8.24
N HIS A 529 10.49 10.38 -7.15
CA HIS A 529 9.97 9.26 -6.35
C HIS A 529 8.80 8.51 -7.01
N SER A 530 8.14 9.11 -8.00
CA SER A 530 7.06 8.48 -8.76
C SER A 530 7.03 8.96 -10.21
N TYR A 531 6.45 8.15 -11.09
CA TYR A 531 6.18 8.49 -12.49
C TYR A 531 4.95 7.74 -12.98
N GLY A 532 4.04 8.41 -13.69
CA GLY A 532 2.86 7.77 -14.29
C GLY A 532 1.96 7.02 -13.31
N GLY A 533 1.90 7.47 -12.06
CA GLY A 533 1.12 6.82 -10.99
C GLY A 533 1.86 5.69 -10.26
N GLU A 534 3.06 5.34 -10.71
CA GLU A 534 3.87 4.25 -10.15
C GLU A 534 4.99 4.81 -9.25
N ALA A 535 5.20 4.18 -8.09
CA ALA A 535 6.31 4.53 -7.19
C ALA A 535 7.65 4.00 -7.73
N LEU A 536 8.74 4.71 -7.46
CA LEU A 536 10.09 4.24 -7.76
C LEU A 536 10.36 2.93 -6.99
N ARG A 537 10.69 1.87 -7.73
CA ARG A 537 10.98 0.53 -7.21
C ARG A 537 12.44 0.13 -7.28
N ALA A 538 13.23 0.73 -8.16
CA ALA A 538 14.67 0.51 -8.18
C ALA A 538 15.40 1.62 -8.95
N VAL A 539 16.66 1.84 -8.59
CA VAL A 539 17.66 2.53 -9.40
C VAL A 539 18.78 1.53 -9.65
N LEU A 540 18.77 0.95 -10.85
CA LEU A 540 19.69 -0.11 -11.26
C LEU A 540 20.90 0.49 -11.94
N ARG A 541 22.08 -0.02 -11.61
CA ARG A 541 23.34 0.37 -12.26
C ARG A 541 23.48 -0.33 -13.59
N SER A 542 24.02 0.40 -14.56
CA SER A 542 24.14 -0.08 -15.92
C SER A 542 25.35 0.55 -16.63
N GLY A 543 26.55 0.24 -16.14
CA GLY A 543 27.79 0.85 -16.64
C GLY A 543 27.80 2.35 -16.35
N GLU A 544 27.97 3.18 -17.39
CA GLU A 544 27.89 4.65 -17.31
C GLU A 544 26.45 5.19 -17.20
N SER A 545 25.45 4.32 -17.35
CA SER A 545 24.05 4.65 -17.22
C SER A 545 23.47 4.07 -15.92
N ARG A 546 22.32 4.59 -15.52
CA ARG A 546 21.43 3.98 -14.53
C ARG A 546 20.07 3.73 -15.18
N VAL A 547 19.33 2.75 -14.68
CA VAL A 547 17.98 2.45 -15.13
C VAL A 547 17.03 2.62 -13.96
N LEU A 548 16.09 3.56 -14.08
CA LEU A 548 15.04 3.76 -13.08
C LEU A 548 13.88 2.84 -13.40
N LEU A 549 13.37 2.15 -12.39
CA LEU A 549 12.20 1.29 -12.48
C LEU A 549 11.08 1.88 -11.64
N TYR A 550 9.95 2.23 -12.26
CA TYR A 550 8.75 2.67 -11.55
C TYR A 550 7.67 1.60 -11.62
N GLY A 551 7.20 1.18 -10.45
CA GLY A 551 6.29 0.06 -10.33
C GLY A 551 6.93 -1.19 -10.92
N GLY A 552 6.20 -1.93 -11.74
CA GLY A 552 6.77 -2.97 -12.59
C GLY A 552 6.63 -2.66 -14.07
N ARG A 553 6.40 -1.38 -14.41
CA ARG A 553 5.84 -0.93 -15.70
C ARG A 553 6.77 -0.02 -16.46
N TYR A 554 7.21 1.08 -15.86
CA TYR A 554 8.04 2.05 -16.55
C TYR A 554 9.52 1.79 -16.31
N VAL A 555 10.29 1.75 -17.40
CA VAL A 555 11.74 1.59 -17.38
C VAL A 555 12.36 2.82 -18.02
N VAL A 556 13.27 3.48 -17.31
CA VAL A 556 13.86 4.76 -17.71
C VAL A 556 15.39 4.66 -17.66
N PRO A 557 16.06 4.36 -18.77
CA PRO A 557 17.51 4.49 -18.87
C PRO A 557 17.92 5.96 -18.87
N VAL A 558 18.91 6.28 -18.02
CA VAL A 558 19.45 7.61 -17.80
C VAL A 558 20.96 7.54 -17.92
N LYS A 559 21.56 8.36 -18.78
CA LYS A 559 23.00 8.51 -18.89
C LYS A 559 23.40 9.88 -18.34
N ALA A 560 24.19 9.92 -17.27
CA ALA A 560 24.40 11.11 -16.44
C ALA A 560 23.07 11.74 -15.97
N THR A 561 22.70 12.90 -16.51
CA THR A 561 21.43 13.60 -16.25
C THR A 561 20.45 13.56 -17.43
N LYS A 562 20.79 12.86 -18.52
CA LYS A 562 19.96 12.77 -19.72
C LYS A 562 19.11 11.51 -19.70
N VAL A 563 17.79 11.70 -19.73
CA VAL A 563 16.81 10.63 -19.99
C VAL A 563 17.00 10.14 -21.43
N GLN A 564 17.31 8.85 -21.60
CA GLN A 564 17.51 8.25 -22.92
C GLN A 564 16.20 7.77 -23.56
N GLY A 565 15.18 7.55 -22.74
CA GLY A 565 13.82 7.18 -23.13
C GLY A 565 12.99 6.85 -21.90
N VAL A 566 11.67 6.88 -22.05
CA VAL A 566 10.73 6.39 -21.04
C VAL A 566 9.94 5.26 -21.69
N PHE A 567 10.11 4.04 -21.24
CA PHE A 567 9.48 2.86 -21.85
C PHE A 567 8.34 2.38 -20.96
N ASP A 568 7.13 2.31 -21.53
CA ASP A 568 5.96 1.75 -20.87
C ASP A 568 5.79 0.28 -21.30
N LEU A 569 6.09 -0.63 -20.38
CA LEU A 569 6.03 -2.07 -20.58
C LEU A 569 4.76 -2.71 -20.01
N ASP A 570 3.65 -1.97 -19.86
CA ASP A 570 2.42 -2.54 -19.29
C ASP A 570 1.95 -3.81 -20.02
N ALA A 571 2.02 -3.78 -21.35
CA ALA A 571 1.65 -4.93 -22.18
C ALA A 571 2.57 -6.16 -22.01
N PHE A 572 3.79 -5.99 -21.45
CA PHE A 572 4.71 -7.09 -21.15
C PHE A 572 4.37 -7.79 -19.83
N ARG A 573 3.47 -7.22 -19.02
CA ARG A 573 3.11 -7.72 -17.68
C ARG A 573 1.93 -8.68 -17.70
N HIS A 574 1.13 -8.66 -18.75
CA HIS A 574 -0.17 -9.33 -18.81
C HIS A 574 -0.19 -10.46 -19.86
N PRO A 575 0.12 -11.71 -19.47
CA PRO A 575 0.07 -12.85 -20.40
C PRO A 575 -1.34 -13.07 -20.95
N PRO A 576 -1.47 -13.61 -22.18
CA PRO A 576 -2.75 -13.71 -22.89
C PRO A 576 -3.67 -14.77 -22.29
N THR A 577 -3.13 -15.68 -21.48
CA THR A 577 -3.87 -16.73 -20.80
C THR A 577 -3.44 -16.78 -19.35
N VAL A 578 -4.41 -16.60 -18.47
CA VAL A 578 -4.25 -16.64 -17.02
C VAL A 578 -5.34 -17.51 -16.43
N ASN A 579 -5.02 -18.26 -15.37
CA ASN A 579 -6.04 -18.92 -14.58
C ASN A 579 -6.98 -17.83 -14.02
N PRO A 580 -8.29 -17.85 -14.32
CA PRO A 580 -9.24 -16.87 -13.80
C PRO A 580 -9.22 -16.79 -12.27
N GLN A 581 -8.94 -17.90 -11.60
CA GLN A 581 -8.89 -17.99 -10.13
C GLN A 581 -7.66 -17.29 -9.52
N THR A 582 -6.64 -16.96 -10.32
CA THR A 582 -5.41 -16.32 -9.81
C THR A 582 -5.01 -15.11 -10.64
N LYS A 583 -5.96 -14.58 -11.44
CA LYS A 583 -5.73 -13.49 -12.39
C LYS A 583 -5.11 -12.25 -11.75
N GLU A 584 -5.52 -11.92 -10.53
CA GLU A 584 -4.99 -10.77 -9.78
C GLU A 584 -3.50 -10.92 -9.42
N PHE A 585 -3.01 -12.16 -9.26
CA PHE A 585 -1.61 -12.46 -8.96
C PHE A 585 -0.77 -12.74 -10.21
N ALA A 586 -1.42 -12.88 -11.37
CA ALA A 586 -0.82 -13.25 -12.65
C ALA A 586 -0.23 -12.05 -13.42
N VAL A 587 0.46 -11.15 -12.71
CA VAL A 587 1.12 -9.95 -13.28
C VAL A 587 2.64 -10.09 -13.22
N GLN A 588 3.29 -9.96 -14.37
CA GLN A 588 4.73 -10.13 -14.53
C GLN A 588 5.44 -8.78 -14.58
N ASN A 589 5.82 -8.27 -13.42
CA ASN A 589 6.52 -7.00 -13.33
C ASN A 589 7.91 -7.08 -13.97
N VAL A 590 8.42 -5.94 -14.45
CA VAL A 590 9.86 -5.81 -14.68
C VAL A 590 10.58 -5.96 -13.33
N THR A 591 11.51 -6.91 -13.24
CA THR A 591 12.27 -7.20 -12.01
C THR A 591 13.72 -6.70 -12.10
N TYR A 592 14.27 -6.61 -13.30
CA TYR A 592 15.62 -6.12 -13.54
C TYR A 592 15.78 -5.59 -14.96
N ALA A 593 16.70 -4.65 -15.18
CA ALA A 593 17.00 -4.10 -16.48
C ALA A 593 18.43 -3.54 -16.56
N GLN A 594 19.02 -3.58 -17.75
CA GLN A 594 20.35 -3.04 -18.05
C GLN A 594 20.34 -2.37 -19.43
N ALA A 595 20.79 -1.13 -19.50
CA ALA A 595 21.03 -0.38 -20.73
C ALA A 595 22.50 -0.50 -21.18
N GLU A 596 22.73 -0.98 -22.41
CA GLU A 596 24.04 -1.14 -23.01
C GLU A 596 24.02 -0.60 -24.45
N GLY A 597 24.80 0.46 -24.71
CA GLY A 597 24.80 1.13 -26.01
C GLY A 597 23.42 1.72 -26.36
N SER A 598 22.80 1.22 -27.43
CA SER A 598 21.43 1.57 -27.86
C SER A 598 20.37 0.53 -27.48
N VAL A 599 20.72 -0.48 -26.68
CA VAL A 599 19.86 -1.60 -26.33
C VAL A 599 19.52 -1.60 -24.84
N LEU A 600 18.24 -1.75 -24.53
CA LEU A 600 17.72 -1.99 -23.19
C LEU A 600 17.38 -3.47 -23.05
N HIS A 601 18.05 -4.17 -22.13
CA HIS A 601 17.73 -5.53 -21.74
C HIS A 601 16.79 -5.50 -20.53
N VAL A 602 15.70 -6.26 -20.57
CA VAL A 602 14.66 -6.26 -19.54
C VAL A 602 14.30 -7.68 -19.13
N CYS A 603 14.30 -7.93 -17.84
CA CYS A 603 13.79 -9.14 -17.21
C CYS A 603 12.36 -8.90 -16.72
N ASN A 604 11.42 -9.71 -17.19
CA ASN A 604 10.05 -9.75 -16.68
C ASN A 604 9.88 -11.01 -15.83
N GLY A 605 9.59 -10.81 -14.54
CA GLY A 605 9.44 -11.87 -13.55
C GLY A 605 8.48 -11.48 -12.44
N GLY A 606 8.34 -12.34 -11.44
CA GLY A 606 7.38 -12.13 -10.34
C GLY A 606 5.91 -12.37 -10.70
N GLY A 607 5.08 -12.49 -9.67
CA GLY A 607 3.67 -12.89 -9.76
C GLY A 607 3.50 -14.40 -10.00
N SER A 608 2.60 -15.02 -9.22
CA SER A 608 1.92 -16.31 -9.47
C SER A 608 2.81 -17.53 -9.89
N TYR A 609 2.27 -18.75 -9.93
CA TYR A 609 3.01 -19.93 -10.38
C TYR A 609 3.09 -19.99 -11.92
N ALA A 610 4.12 -20.61 -12.53
CA ALA A 610 4.20 -20.68 -14.00
C ALA A 610 2.96 -21.35 -14.62
N ARG A 611 2.42 -22.38 -13.95
CA ARG A 611 1.18 -23.06 -14.37
C ARG A 611 -0.04 -22.12 -14.48
N GLU A 612 -0.11 -21.09 -13.64
CA GLU A 612 -1.23 -20.14 -13.60
C GLU A 612 -1.21 -19.15 -14.77
N VAL A 613 -0.07 -19.07 -15.47
CA VAL A 613 0.13 -18.24 -16.68
C VAL A 613 0.51 -19.11 -17.90
N GLY A 614 0.16 -20.40 -17.88
CA GLY A 614 0.40 -21.32 -18.99
C GLY A 614 1.88 -21.52 -19.34
N GLY A 615 2.77 -21.43 -18.35
CA GLY A 615 4.22 -21.50 -18.53
C GLY A 615 4.83 -20.23 -19.16
N LYS A 616 4.05 -19.17 -19.37
CA LYS A 616 4.49 -17.95 -20.05
C LYS A 616 5.00 -16.90 -19.08
N LYS A 617 6.06 -17.21 -18.31
CA LYS A 617 6.72 -16.24 -17.42
C LYS A 617 8.24 -16.29 -17.49
N GLY A 618 8.89 -15.29 -16.89
CA GLY A 618 10.34 -15.29 -16.69
C GLY A 618 11.11 -15.05 -17.99
N PHE A 619 10.77 -13.98 -18.70
CA PHE A 619 11.35 -13.65 -20.00
C PHE A 619 12.50 -12.65 -19.87
N LEU A 620 13.46 -12.75 -20.80
CA LEU A 620 14.46 -11.73 -21.07
C LEU A 620 14.19 -11.14 -22.45
N SER A 621 14.18 -9.82 -22.56
CA SER A 621 13.94 -9.11 -23.83
C SER A 621 15.02 -8.09 -24.10
N ALA A 622 15.38 -7.89 -25.36
CA ALA A 622 16.18 -6.76 -25.81
C ALA A 622 15.32 -5.80 -26.63
N ILE A 623 15.40 -4.52 -26.29
CA ILE A 623 14.60 -3.45 -26.87
C ILE A 623 15.57 -2.37 -27.39
N GLU A 624 15.37 -1.92 -28.62
CA GLU A 624 16.09 -0.78 -29.18
C GLU A 624 15.58 0.52 -28.55
N MET A 625 16.45 1.24 -27.84
CA MET A 625 16.04 2.43 -27.07
C MET A 625 15.48 3.58 -27.93
N PRO A 626 16.05 3.93 -29.11
CA PRO A 626 15.51 5.02 -29.92
C PRO A 626 14.06 4.84 -30.38
N THR A 627 13.60 3.61 -30.55
CA THR A 627 12.31 3.30 -31.19
C THR A 627 11.35 2.51 -30.31
N GLY A 628 11.84 1.90 -29.22
CA GLY A 628 11.11 0.91 -28.43
C GLY A 628 10.90 -0.43 -29.17
N LYS A 629 11.57 -0.64 -30.32
CA LYS A 629 11.42 -1.87 -31.10
C LYS A 629 11.97 -3.06 -30.34
N LEU A 630 11.17 -4.10 -30.20
CA LEU A 630 11.63 -5.41 -29.71
C LEU A 630 12.64 -5.99 -30.70
N LEU A 631 13.88 -6.16 -30.26
CA LEU A 631 14.95 -6.79 -31.04
C LEU A 631 14.86 -8.30 -30.94
N TRP A 632 14.71 -8.82 -29.73
CA TRP A 632 14.43 -10.22 -29.48
C TRP A 632 13.79 -10.41 -28.10
N ARG A 633 13.16 -11.57 -27.92
CA ARG A 633 12.65 -12.08 -26.65
C ARG A 633 13.02 -13.55 -26.52
N SER A 634 13.47 -13.91 -25.33
CA SER A 634 13.90 -15.26 -25.00
C SER A 634 12.72 -16.25 -24.95
N GLU A 635 13.01 -17.54 -24.82
CA GLU A 635 12.02 -18.51 -24.33
C GLU A 635 11.56 -18.13 -22.89
N PRO A 636 10.39 -18.62 -22.43
CA PRO A 636 9.99 -18.45 -21.04
C PRO A 636 10.90 -19.23 -20.08
N LEU A 637 10.79 -18.92 -18.79
CA LEU A 637 11.46 -19.58 -17.66
C LEU A 637 12.99 -19.43 -17.70
N LEU A 638 13.47 -18.25 -18.12
CA LEU A 638 14.89 -17.94 -18.22
C LEU A 638 15.36 -16.87 -17.25
N CYS A 639 14.49 -15.94 -16.85
CA CYS A 639 14.87 -14.82 -15.97
C CYS A 639 13.84 -14.60 -14.86
N ASN A 640 14.23 -14.82 -13.61
CA ASN A 640 13.48 -14.43 -12.41
C ASN A 640 14.39 -13.71 -11.38
N ALA A 641 15.70 -13.81 -11.55
CA ALA A 641 16.71 -13.04 -10.82
C ALA A 641 17.15 -11.79 -11.60
N ASN A 642 18.20 -11.12 -11.14
CA ASN A 642 18.95 -10.17 -11.96
C ASN A 642 19.76 -10.91 -13.06
N PHE A 643 20.41 -10.15 -13.94
CA PHE A 643 21.33 -10.69 -14.93
C PHE A 643 22.59 -9.84 -15.04
N VAL A 644 23.69 -10.46 -15.47
CA VAL A 644 24.98 -9.78 -15.66
C VAL A 644 25.46 -9.90 -17.10
N SER A 645 26.09 -8.83 -17.58
CA SER A 645 26.68 -8.72 -18.91
C SER A 645 28.12 -9.23 -18.91
N VAL A 646 28.46 -10.16 -19.81
CA VAL A 646 29.81 -10.74 -19.98
C VAL A 646 30.14 -10.88 -21.47
N GLY A 647 30.93 -9.95 -22.01
CA GLY A 647 31.25 -9.92 -23.45
C GLY A 647 29.98 -9.82 -24.29
N ASP A 648 29.80 -10.69 -25.27
CA ASP A 648 28.59 -10.75 -26.13
C ASP A 648 27.42 -11.54 -25.49
N TYR A 649 27.49 -11.84 -24.19
CA TYR A 649 26.58 -12.73 -23.50
C TYR A 649 25.98 -12.10 -22.23
N LEU A 650 24.83 -12.65 -21.83
CA LEU A 650 24.15 -12.37 -20.57
C LEU A 650 24.13 -13.66 -19.75
N VAL A 651 24.30 -13.54 -18.44
CA VAL A 651 24.12 -14.64 -17.49
C VAL A 651 22.95 -14.32 -16.58
N THR A 652 21.96 -15.21 -16.54
CA THR A 652 20.74 -15.05 -15.75
C THR A 652 20.31 -16.39 -15.14
N GLY A 653 19.31 -16.38 -14.27
CA GLY A 653 18.79 -17.57 -13.62
C GLY A 653 17.27 -17.57 -13.52
N TYR A 654 16.72 -18.78 -13.55
CA TYR A 654 15.32 -19.05 -13.26
C TYR A 654 15.21 -20.27 -12.35
N GLY A 655 14.19 -20.25 -11.51
CA GLY A 655 13.85 -21.32 -10.57
C GLY A 655 12.73 -20.86 -9.66
N PHE A 656 11.70 -21.69 -9.46
CA PHE A 656 10.59 -21.37 -8.56
C PHE A 656 9.73 -22.61 -8.22
N THR A 657 9.61 -22.93 -6.93
CA THR A 657 8.80 -24.03 -6.34
C THR A 657 8.91 -25.40 -7.02
N ASP A 658 8.21 -25.60 -8.13
CA ASP A 658 8.11 -26.87 -8.87
C ASP A 658 8.95 -26.87 -10.17
N GLU A 659 9.43 -25.71 -10.61
CA GLU A 659 10.24 -25.59 -11.81
C GLU A 659 11.73 -25.84 -11.51
N PRO A 660 12.46 -26.54 -12.41
CA PRO A 660 13.87 -26.83 -12.20
C PRO A 660 14.73 -25.56 -12.21
N ASP A 661 15.69 -25.52 -11.28
CA ASP A 661 16.58 -24.37 -11.10
C ASP A 661 17.77 -24.42 -12.05
N PHE A 662 17.95 -23.34 -12.82
CA PHE A 662 19.00 -23.25 -13.82
C PHE A 662 19.66 -21.88 -13.85
N LEU A 663 20.96 -21.90 -14.18
CA LEU A 663 21.71 -20.76 -14.66
C LEU A 663 21.82 -20.85 -16.18
N PHE A 664 21.62 -19.73 -16.87
CA PHE A 664 21.62 -19.64 -18.33
C PHE A 664 22.70 -18.70 -18.83
N LEU A 665 23.40 -19.11 -19.88
CA LEU A 665 24.24 -18.24 -20.71
C LEU A 665 23.46 -17.92 -21.99
N ILE A 666 23.21 -16.65 -22.25
CA ILE A 666 22.35 -16.18 -23.35
C ILE A 666 23.16 -15.24 -24.25
N ARG A 667 23.05 -15.41 -25.57
CA ARG A 667 23.70 -14.52 -26.55
C ARG A 667 22.92 -13.22 -26.72
N LYS A 668 23.59 -12.07 -26.59
CA LYS A 668 22.95 -10.74 -26.70
C LYS A 668 22.42 -10.42 -28.10
N ALA A 669 22.97 -11.02 -29.14
CA ALA A 669 22.61 -10.71 -30.53
C ALA A 669 21.19 -11.16 -30.89
N ASP A 670 20.69 -12.24 -30.28
CA ASP A 670 19.43 -12.88 -30.67
C ASP A 670 18.68 -13.59 -29.53
N GLY A 671 19.17 -13.50 -28.29
CA GLY A 671 18.51 -14.12 -27.13
C GLY A 671 18.64 -15.64 -27.06
N LYS A 672 19.52 -16.25 -27.89
CA LYS A 672 19.70 -17.71 -27.90
C LYS A 672 20.39 -18.20 -26.63
N VAL A 673 19.83 -19.23 -25.99
CA VAL A 673 20.48 -19.93 -24.88
C VAL A 673 21.66 -20.76 -25.43
N MET A 674 22.87 -20.39 -25.00
CA MET A 674 24.12 -21.04 -25.38
C MET A 674 24.43 -22.22 -24.45
N GLN A 675 24.09 -22.09 -23.17
CA GLN A 675 24.27 -23.13 -22.17
C GLN A 675 23.24 -23.00 -21.05
N ARG A 676 22.83 -24.14 -20.50
CA ARG A 676 22.07 -24.25 -19.25
C ARG A 676 22.86 -25.08 -18.24
N VAL A 677 22.93 -24.62 -17.00
CA VAL A 677 23.61 -25.31 -15.90
C VAL A 677 22.63 -25.50 -14.75
N LYS A 678 22.38 -26.75 -14.36
CA LYS A 678 21.47 -27.08 -13.26
C LYS A 678 22.01 -26.53 -11.94
N LEU A 679 21.17 -25.88 -11.15
CA LEU A 679 21.45 -25.45 -9.78
C LEU A 679 20.70 -26.35 -8.79
N ASP A 680 21.14 -26.34 -7.54
CA ASP A 680 20.49 -27.07 -6.43
C ASP A 680 19.31 -26.29 -5.83
N SER A 681 19.23 -24.98 -6.10
CA SER A 681 18.13 -24.10 -5.73
C SER A 681 18.10 -22.87 -6.64
N ALA A 682 16.96 -22.18 -6.72
CA ALA A 682 16.79 -21.00 -7.57
C ALA A 682 17.81 -19.89 -7.22
N ALA A 683 18.46 -19.35 -8.26
CA ALA A 683 19.29 -18.15 -8.13
C ALA A 683 18.39 -16.94 -7.84
N HIS A 684 18.83 -16.08 -6.92
CA HIS A 684 18.18 -14.81 -6.62
C HIS A 684 19.11 -13.60 -6.83
N LEU A 685 20.43 -13.82 -6.81
CA LEU A 685 21.42 -12.79 -7.05
C LEU A 685 22.60 -13.33 -7.88
N ILE A 686 22.99 -12.60 -8.91
CA ILE A 686 24.13 -12.90 -9.77
C ILE A 686 25.01 -11.65 -9.81
N ARG A 687 26.29 -11.76 -9.44
CA ARG A 687 27.24 -10.65 -9.40
C ARG A 687 28.51 -11.01 -10.15
N ARG A 688 29.05 -10.04 -10.89
CA ARG A 688 30.39 -10.16 -11.49
C ARG A 688 31.41 -9.61 -10.49
N LEU A 689 32.39 -10.41 -10.15
CA LEU A 689 33.49 -10.04 -9.26
C LEU A 689 34.56 -9.24 -10.04
N PRO A 690 35.40 -8.44 -9.36
CA PRO A 690 36.45 -7.64 -10.01
C PRO A 690 37.42 -8.44 -10.87
N ASP A 691 37.67 -9.71 -10.52
CA ASP A 691 38.52 -10.64 -11.28
C ASP A 691 37.83 -11.30 -12.48
N GLY A 692 36.57 -10.92 -12.76
CA GLY A 692 35.79 -11.41 -13.89
C GLY A 692 35.00 -12.69 -13.63
N ARG A 693 35.15 -13.34 -12.46
CA ARG A 693 34.32 -14.49 -12.06
C ARG A 693 32.91 -14.05 -11.69
N LEU A 694 31.99 -15.00 -11.63
CA LEU A 694 30.59 -14.76 -11.28
C LEU A 694 30.26 -15.42 -9.95
N LEU A 695 29.80 -14.63 -8.99
CA LEU A 695 29.15 -15.10 -7.78
C LEU A 695 27.66 -15.27 -8.08
N VAL A 696 27.13 -16.48 -7.88
CA VAL A 696 25.71 -16.78 -8.00
C VAL A 696 25.20 -17.22 -6.64
N GLU A 697 24.28 -16.46 -6.07
CA GLU A 697 23.61 -16.80 -4.82
C GLU A 697 22.23 -17.36 -5.11
N ALA A 698 21.98 -18.52 -4.51
CA ALA A 698 20.74 -19.24 -4.57
C ALA A 698 20.24 -19.53 -3.14
N TYR A 699 18.96 -19.85 -2.98
CA TYR A 699 18.35 -19.99 -1.66
C TYR A 699 19.10 -20.95 -0.71
N GLY A 700 19.61 -22.08 -1.21
CA GLY A 700 20.36 -23.02 -0.37
C GLY A 700 21.87 -23.04 -0.62
N HIS A 701 22.38 -22.29 -1.60
CA HIS A 701 23.75 -22.47 -2.10
C HIS A 701 24.36 -21.17 -2.62
N ALA A 702 25.68 -21.02 -2.48
CA ALA A 702 26.48 -20.04 -3.19
C ALA A 702 27.42 -20.75 -4.17
N TYR A 703 27.49 -20.24 -5.40
CA TYR A 703 28.33 -20.78 -6.46
C TYR A 703 29.31 -19.74 -6.95
N LEU A 704 30.48 -20.22 -7.36
CA LEU A 704 31.44 -19.43 -8.12
C LEU A 704 31.55 -20.01 -9.52
N PHE A 705 31.35 -19.18 -10.53
CA PHE A 705 31.42 -19.53 -11.93
C PHE A 705 32.48 -18.70 -12.66
N GLU A 706 32.96 -19.24 -13.77
CA GLU A 706 33.78 -18.54 -14.76
C GLU A 706 33.11 -18.66 -16.12
N VAL A 707 33.12 -17.59 -16.91
CA VAL A 707 32.72 -17.63 -18.32
C VAL A 707 34.00 -17.72 -19.16
N LYS A 708 34.20 -18.86 -19.82
CA LYS A 708 35.27 -19.02 -20.81
C LYS A 708 34.71 -18.65 -22.16
N LEU A 709 35.22 -17.56 -22.75
CA LEU A 709 34.80 -17.04 -24.05
C LEU A 709 35.48 -17.76 -25.22
#